data_AF-A0A7G4RNJ9-F1
#
_entry.id   AF-A0A7G4RNJ9-F1
#
_cell.length_a   1.000
_cell.length_b   1.000
_cell.length_c   1.000
_cell.angle_alpha   90.00
_cell.angle_beta   90.00
_cell.angle_gamma   90.00
#
_symmetry.space_group_name_H-M   'P 1'
#
loop_
_entity.id
_entity.type
_entity.pdbx_description
1 polymer ?
#
loop_
_entity_poly.entity_id
_entity_poly.type
_entity_poly.pdbx_seq_one_letter_code
_entity_poly.pdbx_strand_id
1 'polypeptide(L)'
;MRALRLGRTLSCAVARCPTSSVPLTRCLALPWSEQRRGMKLTPRELDHLRLSQAGQLAQRRLARGLRLNHPEAVALLTSQMMEFIRDGLSVSALMDLGKTLLGRRQVLPGVEKLIPDVQVEATFPDGTKLLTVHQPICALDGDLSLALKGSFLPEPELSAFGDLAEEEDPGKITAADAEGIELNADRSLVELAVTNTGDRPIQVGSHYHFIETNKALVFDRAKAYGRRLNVPSGSAVRFEPGDSKVVTLVEIAGKKRVVSGNRLVDGIASNDRLPEVLKRVEEGGFGHQAVETAAEGKPLVLARDRYAELFGPTAGDKVRLGDTNLVAEVEKDFTVYGEECKFGGGKVLREGMGQATGVLAKDALDVVITNALIVDAKLGIVKADIGIKGNHIAGIGKAGNPDIMDGVTEGMVVGVTTEAIAGEGMIITAGGLDMHVHWICPQQIEDAVASGLTTMYGGGTGPATGTNATTCTPAPSQVAMMLQATDAFPLNFGFSGKGNTSDPTGLHEVIKAGAAGLKLHEDWGTTPAVIDTALTFADKHDIAITIHTDTINESGFVDDSIAAMKGRTIHTYHTEGAGGGHAPDIIKVCSLPNVLPSSTNPTRPFTVNTIEEHLDMLMVCHHLNKNIPEDVAFAESRIRGETIAAEDILHDMGAISIISSDSQAMGRVGEVICRTWQTASKMKLQRGALSEDEGKGNDNTRIKRYIAKYTINPALAHGMSHIIGSVEVGKLADLCLWQPSFFGSKPEMVIKGGTIAWAQMGDPNASIPTPQPVIMRPMFGSYGRAVGSSCLSFVSKEASEEASVQHYGLTKALEPVHGTRSVQKKDMVLNDAMPQISVDPETFEVRADGELLTCQPVDSVPLGRMYFLF
;
A
#
# COMPACT_ATOMS: atom_id res chain seq x y z
N MET A 1 4.30 -15.92 -73.47
CA MET A 1 4.55 -15.38 -74.82
C MET A 1 3.34 -14.57 -75.28
N ARG A 2 3.57 -13.43 -75.95
CA ARG A 2 2.58 -12.38 -76.28
C ARG A 2 1.42 -12.85 -77.16
N ALA A 3 0.20 -12.37 -76.89
CA ALA A 3 -0.79 -11.90 -77.88
C ALA A 3 -1.89 -11.05 -77.20
N LEU A 4 -2.36 -10.01 -77.91
CA LEU A 4 -3.22 -8.90 -77.47
C LEU A 4 -4.69 -9.27 -77.18
N ARG A 5 -5.36 -8.50 -76.29
CA ARG A 5 -6.51 -7.60 -76.61
C ARG A 5 -7.04 -6.77 -75.40
N LEU A 6 -7.09 -5.45 -75.63
CA LEU A 6 -8.10 -4.42 -75.27
C LEU A 6 -8.54 -4.18 -73.81
N GLY A 7 -8.39 -2.92 -73.34
CA GLY A 7 -9.25 -2.38 -72.26
C GLY A 7 -8.82 -1.12 -71.50
N ARG A 8 -8.72 0.03 -72.16
CA ARG A 8 -8.80 1.43 -71.64
C ARG A 8 -7.63 2.03 -70.81
N THR A 9 -7.21 3.21 -71.26
CA THR A 9 -6.06 4.02 -70.82
C THR A 9 -6.50 5.36 -70.20
N LEU A 10 -5.67 5.85 -69.25
CA LEU A 10 -5.17 7.23 -68.98
C LEU A 10 -6.03 8.45 -69.38
N SER A 11 -6.08 9.58 -68.67
CA SER A 11 -4.98 10.38 -68.11
C SER A 11 -5.54 11.54 -67.27
N CYS A 12 -4.71 12.05 -66.37
CA CYS A 12 -4.79 13.32 -65.66
C CYS A 12 -4.59 14.54 -66.61
N ALA A 13 -5.24 15.69 -66.34
CA ALA A 13 -4.67 17.06 -66.31
C ALA A 13 -5.72 18.23 -66.30
N VAL A 14 -5.65 19.05 -65.24
CA VAL A 14 -5.64 20.54 -65.16
C VAL A 14 -6.74 21.44 -65.78
N ALA A 15 -7.48 22.11 -64.87
CA ALA A 15 -7.97 23.50 -64.75
C ALA A 15 -8.51 24.35 -65.94
N ARG A 16 -9.69 24.96 -65.72
CA ARG A 16 -10.05 26.39 -65.95
C ARG A 16 -11.45 26.74 -65.36
N CYS A 17 -11.55 27.88 -64.66
CA CYS A 17 -12.79 28.61 -64.28
C CYS A 17 -13.12 29.64 -65.42
N PRO A 18 -14.25 30.41 -65.51
CA PRO A 18 -15.27 30.77 -64.50
C PRO A 18 -16.76 30.97 -65.01
N THR A 19 -17.62 31.46 -64.10
CA THR A 19 -18.90 32.24 -64.25
C THR A 19 -20.29 31.57 -64.15
N SER A 20 -20.97 31.92 -63.04
CA SER A 20 -22.35 32.43 -62.85
C SER A 20 -23.61 31.58 -63.14
N SER A 21 -24.34 31.21 -62.07
CA SER A 21 -25.76 31.58 -61.82
C SER A 21 -26.34 31.01 -60.48
N VAL A 22 -26.34 31.84 -59.42
CA VAL A 22 -27.40 32.20 -58.42
C VAL A 22 -28.59 31.20 -58.21
N PRO A 23 -29.12 30.96 -56.96
CA PRO A 23 -29.30 31.95 -55.89
C PRO A 23 -28.84 31.62 -54.47
N LEU A 24 -28.40 32.71 -53.83
CA LEU A 24 -28.33 32.92 -52.39
C LEU A 24 -29.65 32.54 -51.69
N THR A 25 -29.60 31.47 -50.89
CA THR A 25 -30.51 31.37 -49.74
C THR A 25 -29.77 31.98 -48.56
N ARG A 26 -30.23 33.14 -48.10
CA ARG A 26 -29.81 33.77 -46.85
C ARG A 26 -30.02 32.78 -45.70
N CYS A 27 -28.98 32.04 -45.34
CA CYS A 27 -28.88 31.50 -44.00
C CYS A 27 -28.58 32.71 -43.11
N LEU A 28 -29.62 33.20 -42.43
CA LEU A 28 -29.50 34.22 -41.39
C LEU A 28 -28.37 33.80 -40.46
N ALA A 29 -27.26 34.54 -40.51
CA ALA A 29 -26.32 34.60 -39.42
C ALA A 29 -27.13 35.07 -38.20
N LEU A 30 -27.50 34.13 -37.34
CA LEU A 30 -27.96 34.47 -36.00
C LEU A 30 -26.88 35.37 -35.38
N PRO A 31 -27.24 36.52 -34.80
CA PRO A 31 -26.27 37.32 -34.06
C PRO A 31 -25.73 36.45 -32.92
N TRP A 32 -24.43 36.17 -32.94
CA TRP A 32 -23.69 35.60 -31.82
C TRP A 32 -23.80 36.56 -30.62
N SER A 33 -24.89 36.49 -29.85
CA SER A 33 -25.04 37.31 -28.63
C SER A 33 -25.98 36.75 -27.56
N GLU A 34 -26.41 35.49 -27.65
CA GLU A 34 -26.91 34.78 -26.47
C GLU A 34 -25.73 34.03 -25.81
N GLN A 35 -25.01 34.77 -24.96
CA GLN A 35 -23.94 34.26 -24.11
C GLN A 35 -24.40 32.97 -23.41
N ARG A 36 -23.66 31.87 -23.63
CA ARG A 36 -23.81 30.62 -22.88
C ARG A 36 -23.70 30.89 -21.38
N ARG A 37 -24.83 30.96 -20.69
CA ARG A 37 -24.96 31.11 -19.23
C ARG A 37 -24.77 29.75 -18.55
N GLY A 38 -23.53 29.28 -18.47
CA GLY A 38 -23.16 28.11 -17.67
C GLY A 38 -22.21 28.51 -16.55
N MET A 39 -22.20 27.76 -15.43
CA MET A 39 -21.30 28.04 -14.28
C MET A 39 -19.81 27.98 -14.66
N LYS A 40 -19.45 27.16 -15.67
CA LYS A 40 -18.06 26.95 -16.13
C LYS A 40 -17.12 26.44 -15.02
N LEU A 41 -17.62 25.50 -14.21
CA LEU A 41 -16.84 24.87 -13.14
C LEU A 41 -15.63 24.12 -13.70
N THR A 42 -14.47 24.38 -13.11
CA THR A 42 -13.23 23.66 -13.33
C THR A 42 -13.18 22.38 -12.47
N PRO A 43 -12.30 21.41 -12.78
CA PRO A 43 -12.16 20.20 -11.97
C PRO A 43 -11.91 20.46 -10.47
N ARG A 44 -11.07 21.45 -10.13
CA ARG A 44 -10.82 21.82 -8.72
C ARG A 44 -12.06 22.36 -8.02
N GLU A 45 -12.92 23.11 -8.72
CA GLU A 45 -14.18 23.62 -8.14
C GLU A 45 -15.18 22.48 -7.86
N LEU A 46 -15.15 21.41 -8.66
CA LEU A 46 -15.93 20.20 -8.38
C LEU A 46 -15.39 19.44 -7.16
N ASP A 47 -14.07 19.38 -7.00
CA ASP A 47 -13.43 18.77 -5.82
C ASP A 47 -13.69 19.59 -4.54
N HIS A 48 -13.60 20.91 -4.60
CA HIS A 48 -13.95 21.80 -3.48
C HIS A 48 -15.44 21.72 -3.13
N LEU A 49 -16.33 21.52 -4.12
CA LEU A 49 -17.76 21.29 -3.86
C LEU A 49 -18.01 19.96 -3.13
N ARG A 50 -17.32 18.88 -3.51
CA ARG A 50 -17.39 17.59 -2.80
C ARG A 50 -16.86 17.71 -1.37
N LEU A 51 -15.76 18.44 -1.18
CA LEU A 51 -15.19 18.73 0.14
C LEU A 51 -16.17 19.52 1.02
N SER A 52 -16.83 20.53 0.45
CA SER A 52 -17.89 21.29 1.13
C SER A 52 -19.06 20.38 1.55
N GLN A 53 -19.50 19.47 0.70
CA GLN A 53 -20.56 18.50 1.04
C GLN A 53 -20.15 17.57 2.19
N ALA A 54 -18.91 17.11 2.22
CA ALA A 54 -18.36 16.33 3.34
C ALA A 54 -18.31 17.17 4.63
N GLY A 55 -17.92 18.44 4.54
CA GLY A 55 -17.95 19.38 5.66
C GLY A 55 -19.36 19.59 6.22
N GLN A 56 -20.36 19.77 5.35
CA GLN A 56 -21.77 19.90 5.75
C GLN A 56 -22.32 18.61 6.38
N LEU A 57 -21.89 17.45 5.92
CA LEU A 57 -22.20 16.18 6.58
C LEU A 57 -21.62 16.15 8.02
N ALA A 58 -20.36 16.52 8.17
CA ALA A 58 -19.70 16.59 9.48
C ALA A 58 -20.37 17.61 10.40
N GLN A 59 -20.76 18.79 9.91
CA GLN A 59 -21.53 19.78 10.67
C GLN A 59 -22.87 19.21 11.17
N ARG A 60 -23.62 18.47 10.33
CA ARG A 60 -24.87 17.81 10.75
C ARG A 60 -24.66 16.69 11.78
N ARG A 61 -23.50 16.04 11.79
CA ARG A 61 -23.11 15.05 12.81
C ARG A 61 -22.75 15.75 14.12
N LEU A 62 -21.92 16.80 14.04
CA LEU A 62 -21.53 17.63 15.18
C LEU A 62 -22.75 18.25 15.86
N ALA A 63 -23.66 18.87 15.09
CA ALA A 63 -24.85 19.57 15.60
C ALA A 63 -25.84 18.66 16.36
N ARG A 64 -25.75 17.33 16.21
CA ARG A 64 -26.55 16.36 16.99
C ARG A 64 -25.75 15.65 18.09
N GLY A 65 -24.57 16.17 18.44
CA GLY A 65 -23.73 15.66 19.54
C GLY A 65 -22.80 14.50 19.17
N LEU A 66 -22.59 14.18 17.90
CA LEU A 66 -21.63 13.14 17.53
C LEU A 66 -20.20 13.66 17.61
N ARG A 67 -19.33 12.85 18.21
CA ARG A 67 -17.88 13.03 18.14
C ARG A 67 -17.39 12.68 16.74
N LEU A 68 -16.71 13.63 16.11
CA LEU A 68 -16.24 13.48 14.73
C LEU A 68 -15.01 12.57 14.66
N ASN A 69 -14.96 11.71 13.65
CA ASN A 69 -13.77 10.92 13.32
C ASN A 69 -12.77 11.73 12.46
N HIS A 70 -11.68 11.10 12.04
CA HIS A 70 -10.63 11.76 11.26
C HIS A 70 -11.14 12.45 9.98
N PRO A 71 -11.77 11.74 9.00
CA PRO A 71 -12.20 12.38 7.76
C PRO A 71 -13.29 13.44 7.97
N GLU A 72 -14.16 13.27 8.98
CA GLU A 72 -15.18 14.27 9.32
C GLU A 72 -14.57 15.56 9.88
N ALA A 73 -13.62 15.43 10.81
CA ALA A 73 -12.94 16.58 11.43
C ALA A 73 -12.15 17.37 10.37
N VAL A 74 -11.38 16.69 9.51
CA VAL A 74 -10.67 17.32 8.39
C VAL A 74 -11.64 18.04 7.46
N ALA A 75 -12.73 17.37 7.04
CA ALA A 75 -13.69 17.96 6.12
C ALA A 75 -14.39 19.20 6.71
N LEU A 76 -14.76 19.16 7.99
CA LEU A 76 -15.36 20.32 8.67
C LEU A 76 -14.37 21.48 8.76
N LEU A 77 -13.18 21.23 9.31
CA LEU A 77 -12.15 22.25 9.48
C LEU A 77 -11.84 22.92 8.14
N THR A 78 -11.60 22.12 7.10
CA THR A 78 -11.30 22.67 5.78
C THR A 78 -12.47 23.42 5.17
N SER A 79 -13.68 22.86 5.21
CA SER A 79 -14.86 23.53 4.64
C SER A 79 -15.12 24.87 5.33
N GLN A 80 -14.95 24.95 6.64
CA GLN A 80 -15.08 26.20 7.38
C GLN A 80 -13.99 27.20 7.00
N MET A 81 -12.73 26.74 6.85
CA MET A 81 -11.66 27.62 6.36
C MET A 81 -12.00 28.21 4.99
N MET A 82 -12.52 27.43 4.04
CA MET A 82 -12.93 27.96 2.74
C MET A 82 -14.04 29.03 2.85
N GLU A 83 -15.01 28.85 3.74
CA GLU A 83 -16.07 29.84 3.97
C GLU A 83 -15.54 31.13 4.61
N PHE A 84 -14.63 31.04 5.59
CA PHE A 84 -14.02 32.24 6.16
C PHE A 84 -13.10 32.97 5.18
N ILE A 85 -12.43 32.24 4.27
CA ILE A 85 -11.69 32.83 3.16
C ILE A 85 -12.65 33.57 2.23
N ARG A 86 -13.80 32.97 1.93
CA ARG A 86 -14.86 33.60 1.12
C ARG A 86 -15.42 34.87 1.77
N ASP A 87 -15.46 34.93 3.09
CA ASP A 87 -15.84 36.12 3.88
C ASP A 87 -14.75 37.21 3.92
N GLY A 88 -13.54 36.93 3.42
CA GLY A 88 -12.46 37.91 3.26
C GLY A 88 -11.47 38.01 4.42
N LEU A 89 -11.40 37.00 5.30
CA LEU A 89 -10.37 36.95 6.35
C LEU A 89 -8.98 36.71 5.74
N SER A 90 -7.93 37.21 6.42
CA SER A 90 -6.54 37.03 5.99
C SER A 90 -5.99 35.66 6.37
N VAL A 91 -4.98 35.16 5.64
CA VAL A 91 -4.28 33.89 5.94
C VAL A 91 -3.85 33.84 7.42
N SER A 92 -3.17 34.88 7.91
CA SER A 92 -2.69 34.92 9.30
C SER A 92 -3.81 34.82 10.33
N ALA A 93 -4.96 35.46 10.07
CA ALA A 93 -6.10 35.39 10.99
C ALA A 93 -6.71 33.96 11.03
N LEU A 94 -6.72 33.28 9.88
CA LEU A 94 -7.29 31.93 9.76
C LEU A 94 -6.41 30.85 10.37
N MET A 95 -5.09 31.03 10.39
CA MET A 95 -4.16 30.09 11.03
C MET A 95 -4.45 29.93 12.53
N ASP A 96 -4.91 30.98 13.20
CA ASP A 96 -5.29 30.93 14.62
C ASP A 96 -6.78 30.60 14.80
N LEU A 97 -7.67 31.15 13.96
CA LEU A 97 -9.10 30.82 14.00
C LEU A 97 -9.37 29.32 13.80
N GLY A 98 -8.64 28.66 12.90
CA GLY A 98 -8.81 27.23 12.64
C GLY A 98 -8.57 26.35 13.87
N LYS A 99 -7.73 26.80 14.81
CA LYS A 99 -7.45 26.09 16.07
C LYS A 99 -8.57 26.16 17.10
N THR A 100 -9.56 27.02 16.87
CA THR A 100 -10.67 27.22 17.81
C THR A 100 -11.93 26.47 17.40
N LEU A 101 -12.00 25.86 16.21
CA LEU A 101 -13.25 25.28 15.70
C LEU A 101 -13.65 23.98 16.40
N LEU A 102 -12.69 23.07 16.62
CA LEU A 102 -12.95 21.76 17.24
C LEU A 102 -12.03 21.57 18.44
N GLY A 103 -12.61 21.11 19.56
CA GLY A 103 -11.87 20.66 20.73
C GLY A 103 -11.82 19.13 20.81
N ARG A 104 -11.00 18.62 21.74
CA ARG A 104 -10.84 17.19 21.98
C ARG A 104 -12.14 16.48 22.35
N ARG A 105 -13.10 17.17 22.99
CA ARG A 105 -14.42 16.58 23.32
C ARG A 105 -15.32 16.38 22.10
N GLN A 106 -15.11 17.14 21.03
CA GLN A 106 -15.94 17.09 19.82
C GLN A 106 -15.44 16.05 18.79
N VAL A 107 -14.32 15.37 19.07
CA VAL A 107 -13.74 14.35 18.17
C VAL A 107 -13.57 13.02 18.89
N LEU A 108 -13.42 11.93 18.14
CA LEU A 108 -13.07 10.63 18.70
C LEU A 108 -11.64 10.67 19.29
N PRO A 109 -11.33 9.86 20.32
CA PRO A 109 -9.98 9.75 20.85
C PRO A 109 -8.94 9.45 19.77
N GLY A 110 -7.79 10.12 19.84
CA GLY A 110 -6.68 9.95 18.91
C GLY A 110 -6.81 10.73 17.60
N VAL A 111 -7.99 11.29 17.27
CA VAL A 111 -8.16 12.13 16.07
C VAL A 111 -7.27 13.36 16.10
N GLU A 112 -6.99 13.92 17.27
CA GLU A 112 -6.07 15.03 17.44
C GLU A 112 -4.62 14.68 17.07
N LYS A 113 -4.22 13.41 17.21
CA LYS A 113 -2.90 12.90 16.80
C LYS A 113 -2.83 12.66 15.29
N LEU A 114 -3.95 12.24 14.70
CA LEU A 114 -4.06 11.99 13.26
C LEU A 114 -4.06 13.27 12.42
N ILE A 115 -4.34 14.44 13.03
CA ILE A 115 -4.46 15.72 12.33
C ILE A 115 -3.40 16.71 12.86
N PRO A 116 -2.11 16.52 12.53
CA PRO A 116 -1.07 17.47 12.92
C PRO A 116 -1.24 18.83 12.22
N ASP A 117 -1.81 18.83 11.01
CA ASP A 117 -2.15 20.02 10.26
C ASP A 117 -3.34 19.78 9.31
N VAL A 118 -4.04 20.85 8.99
CA VAL A 118 -5.06 20.89 7.92
C VAL A 118 -4.66 21.95 6.91
N GLN A 119 -4.69 21.58 5.63
CA GLN A 119 -4.26 22.43 4.53
C GLN A 119 -5.37 22.58 3.49
N VAL A 120 -5.54 23.79 2.96
CA VAL A 120 -6.45 24.05 1.85
C VAL A 120 -5.99 25.27 1.05
N GLU A 121 -6.28 25.27 -0.25
CA GLU A 121 -6.22 26.48 -1.06
C GLU A 121 -7.62 26.95 -1.42
N ALA A 122 -7.90 28.24 -1.22
CA ALA A 122 -9.13 28.86 -1.68
C ALA A 122 -8.86 30.26 -2.21
N THR A 123 -9.88 30.86 -2.83
CA THR A 123 -9.75 32.16 -3.50
C THR A 123 -10.02 33.30 -2.51
N PHE A 124 -8.95 33.90 -2.00
CA PHE A 124 -9.01 35.14 -1.24
C PHE A 124 -9.34 36.32 -2.17
N PRO A 125 -9.69 37.50 -1.63
CA PRO A 125 -9.84 38.71 -2.44
C PRO A 125 -8.62 39.05 -3.31
N ASP A 126 -7.42 38.61 -2.91
CA ASP A 126 -6.16 38.80 -3.62
C ASP A 126 -5.70 37.55 -4.41
N GLY A 127 -6.62 36.61 -4.69
CA GLY A 127 -6.38 35.39 -5.46
C GLY A 127 -6.15 34.14 -4.59
N THR A 128 -5.80 33.02 -5.23
CA THR A 128 -5.58 31.75 -4.53
C THR A 128 -4.40 31.85 -3.56
N LYS A 129 -4.56 31.36 -2.33
CA LYS A 129 -3.48 31.19 -1.35
C LYS A 129 -3.63 29.85 -0.62
N LEU A 130 -2.49 29.27 -0.24
CA LEU A 130 -2.41 28.19 0.72
C LEU A 130 -2.67 28.71 2.13
N LEU A 131 -3.53 28.00 2.85
CA LEU A 131 -3.70 28.10 4.28
C LEU A 131 -3.32 26.77 4.92
N THR A 132 -2.47 26.83 5.95
CA THR A 132 -2.14 25.69 6.80
C THR A 132 -2.49 26.03 8.24
N VAL A 133 -3.36 25.23 8.85
CA VAL A 133 -3.68 25.32 10.28
C VAL A 133 -2.92 24.21 10.99
N HIS A 134 -1.93 24.57 11.80
CA HIS A 134 -1.15 23.63 12.60
C HIS A 134 -1.85 23.31 13.91
N GLN A 135 -1.90 22.03 14.28
CA GLN A 135 -2.52 21.51 15.50
C GLN A 135 -3.94 22.07 15.72
N PRO A 136 -4.86 21.86 14.75
CA PRO A 136 -6.20 22.47 14.79
C PRO A 136 -7.06 22.00 15.97
N ILE A 137 -6.73 20.88 16.62
CA ILE A 137 -7.44 20.33 17.78
C ILE A 137 -6.54 20.45 19.01
N CYS A 138 -6.39 21.66 19.53
CA CYS A 138 -5.51 21.93 20.68
C CYS A 138 -6.25 22.20 22.00
N ALA A 139 -7.50 22.69 21.93
CA ALA A 139 -8.34 23.02 23.07
C ALA A 139 -9.18 21.82 23.56
N LEU A 140 -9.73 21.93 24.78
CA LEU A 140 -10.67 20.92 25.31
C LEU A 140 -11.99 20.95 24.55
N ASP A 141 -12.54 22.15 24.36
CA ASP A 141 -13.77 22.41 23.64
C ASP A 141 -13.51 23.44 22.53
N GLY A 142 -14.15 23.24 21.39
CA GLY A 142 -14.16 24.20 20.28
C GLY A 142 -15.29 25.22 20.39
N ASP A 143 -15.18 26.31 19.63
CA ASP A 143 -16.24 27.28 19.38
C ASP A 143 -17.22 26.70 18.35
N LEU A 144 -18.29 26.09 18.85
CA LEU A 144 -19.29 25.43 18.03
C LEU A 144 -20.07 26.42 17.16
N SER A 145 -20.22 27.67 17.60
CA SER A 145 -20.85 28.72 16.80
C SER A 145 -20.06 29.00 15.52
N LEU A 146 -18.73 28.97 15.61
CA LEU A 146 -17.83 29.09 14.46
C LEU A 146 -17.77 27.81 13.64
N ALA A 147 -17.72 26.63 14.27
CA ALA A 147 -17.71 25.34 13.58
C ALA A 147 -18.97 25.11 12.72
N LEU A 148 -20.11 25.66 13.16
CA LEU A 148 -21.41 25.56 12.49
C LEU A 148 -21.78 26.82 11.70
N LYS A 149 -20.88 27.80 11.58
CA LYS A 149 -21.17 29.05 10.86
C LYS A 149 -21.58 28.76 9.41
N GLY A 150 -22.62 29.47 8.96
CA GLY A 150 -23.16 29.32 7.60
C GLY A 150 -24.01 28.06 7.37
N SER A 151 -24.07 27.13 8.32
CA SER A 151 -24.84 25.88 8.18
C SER A 151 -26.33 26.04 8.50
N PHE A 152 -26.70 27.08 9.26
CA PHE A 152 -28.04 27.29 9.83
C PHE A 152 -28.52 26.15 10.75
N LEU A 153 -27.60 25.32 11.24
CA LEU A 153 -27.89 24.28 12.23
C LEU A 153 -27.90 24.87 13.65
N PRO A 154 -28.71 24.31 14.58
CA PRO A 154 -28.65 24.71 15.97
C PRO A 154 -27.32 24.30 16.60
N GLU A 155 -26.78 25.14 17.46
CA GLU A 155 -25.61 24.82 18.28
C GLU A 155 -26.00 23.78 19.34
N PRO A 156 -25.28 22.65 19.44
CA PRO A 156 -25.54 21.66 20.48
C PRO A 156 -24.92 22.11 21.80
N GLU A 157 -25.58 21.76 22.91
CA GLU A 157 -24.99 21.91 24.24
C GLU A 157 -23.71 21.07 24.37
N LEU A 158 -22.67 21.60 25.01
CA LEU A 158 -21.40 20.90 25.19
C LEU A 158 -21.56 19.55 25.93
N SER A 159 -22.59 19.40 26.76
CA SER A 159 -22.90 18.14 27.45
C SER A 159 -23.27 17.01 26.48
N ALA A 160 -23.72 17.31 25.25
CA ALA A 160 -24.08 16.32 24.25
C ALA A 160 -22.88 15.43 23.83
N PHE A 161 -21.67 15.92 24.03
CA PHE A 161 -20.44 15.20 23.67
C PHE A 161 -19.87 14.32 24.79
N GLY A 162 -20.46 14.31 26.00
CA GLY A 162 -19.98 13.51 27.14
C GLY A 162 -18.59 13.91 27.67
N ASP A 163 -18.02 13.12 28.57
CA ASP A 163 -16.70 13.40 29.19
C ASP A 163 -15.53 13.04 28.27
N LEU A 164 -14.34 13.59 28.50
CA LEU A 164 -13.16 13.24 27.72
C LEU A 164 -12.89 11.72 27.83
N ALA A 165 -12.78 11.04 26.70
CA ALA A 165 -12.47 9.61 26.67
C ALA A 165 -10.96 9.37 26.80
N GLU A 166 -10.56 8.14 27.08
CA GLU A 166 -9.15 7.74 27.19
C GLU A 166 -8.39 8.03 25.90
N GLU A 167 -7.17 8.55 26.02
CA GLU A 167 -6.35 8.96 24.89
C GLU A 167 -5.88 7.74 24.08
N GLU A 168 -6.11 7.77 22.78
CA GLU A 168 -5.56 6.80 21.84
C GLU A 168 -4.44 7.45 21.01
N ASP A 169 -3.40 6.68 20.70
CA ASP A 169 -2.28 7.13 19.87
C ASP A 169 -2.05 6.13 18.72
N PRO A 170 -2.84 6.23 17.63
CA PRO A 170 -2.70 5.34 16.48
C PRO A 170 -1.33 5.50 15.82
N GLY A 171 -0.66 4.39 15.50
CA GLY A 171 0.67 4.45 14.86
C GLY A 171 1.82 4.81 15.79
N LYS A 172 1.59 4.90 17.11
CA LYS A 172 2.60 5.29 18.09
C LYS A 172 3.90 4.51 17.95
N ILE A 173 5.01 5.25 17.92
CA ILE A 173 6.37 4.70 17.99
C ILE A 173 6.84 4.80 19.45
N THR A 174 7.32 3.69 19.99
CA THR A 174 7.89 3.59 21.34
C THR A 174 9.34 3.15 21.21
N ALA A 175 10.28 3.99 21.63
CA ALA A 175 11.70 3.66 21.61
C ALA A 175 12.02 2.51 22.56
N ALA A 176 13.02 1.69 22.22
CA ALA A 176 13.55 0.68 23.13
C ALA A 176 14.16 1.32 24.40
N ASP A 177 14.09 0.59 25.53
CA ASP A 177 14.79 0.94 26.77
C ASP A 177 16.31 0.66 26.65
N ALA A 178 16.99 1.50 25.88
CA ALA A 178 18.43 1.43 25.66
C ALA A 178 19.06 2.83 25.69
N GLU A 179 20.39 2.89 25.88
CA GLU A 179 21.14 4.14 25.71
C GLU A 179 20.96 4.69 24.27
N GLY A 180 21.29 5.97 24.09
CA GLY A 180 21.18 6.64 22.80
C GLY A 180 22.00 5.96 21.69
N ILE A 181 21.71 6.32 20.44
CA ILE A 181 22.36 5.77 19.25
C ILE A 181 23.58 6.62 18.91
N GLU A 182 24.77 6.02 19.01
CA GLU A 182 26.00 6.65 18.53
C GLU A 182 26.04 6.65 16.99
N LEU A 183 26.17 7.84 16.40
CA LEU A 183 26.31 8.01 14.96
C LEU A 183 27.77 8.00 14.54
N ASN A 184 28.05 7.42 13.37
CA ASN A 184 29.38 7.39 12.76
C ASN A 184 30.45 6.78 13.68
N ALA A 185 30.07 5.78 14.48
CA ALA A 185 30.95 5.10 15.43
C ALA A 185 32.25 4.60 14.76
N ASP A 186 33.30 4.46 15.58
CA ASP A 186 34.62 3.95 15.19
C ASP A 186 35.38 4.75 14.12
N ARG A 187 34.96 5.99 13.84
CA ARG A 187 35.62 6.86 12.87
C ARG A 187 36.39 8.00 13.54
N SER A 188 37.48 8.41 12.89
CA SER A 188 38.32 9.51 13.39
C SER A 188 37.53 10.82 13.42
N LEU A 189 37.58 11.52 14.57
CA LEU A 189 36.92 12.80 14.80
C LEU A 189 37.94 13.93 14.98
N VAL A 190 37.60 15.13 14.50
CA VAL A 190 38.41 16.34 14.71
C VAL A 190 37.50 17.54 14.92
N GLU A 191 37.86 18.44 15.83
CA GLU A 191 37.19 19.72 16.01
C GLU A 191 37.95 20.85 15.33
N LEU A 192 37.22 21.67 14.55
CA LEU A 192 37.77 22.83 13.86
C LEU A 192 36.90 24.07 14.12
N ALA A 193 37.55 25.19 14.44
CA ALA A 193 36.90 26.49 14.40
C ALA A 193 36.74 26.94 12.94
N VAL A 194 35.52 27.30 12.56
CA VAL A 194 35.15 27.69 11.20
C VAL A 194 34.51 29.06 11.25
N THR A 195 35.11 30.02 10.54
CA THR A 195 34.65 31.41 10.51
C THR A 195 34.13 31.77 9.13
N ASN A 196 32.92 32.33 9.06
CA ASN A 196 32.37 32.88 7.83
C ASN A 196 32.82 34.34 7.65
N THR A 197 33.77 34.57 6.75
CA THR A 197 34.24 35.92 6.39
C THR A 197 33.46 36.53 5.23
N GLY A 198 32.40 35.85 4.76
CA GLY A 198 31.51 36.32 3.72
C GLY A 198 30.46 37.29 4.23
N ASP A 199 29.70 37.85 3.28
CA ASP A 199 28.62 38.81 3.50
C ASP A 199 27.22 38.17 3.51
N ARG A 200 27.15 36.84 3.35
CA ARG A 200 25.91 36.05 3.28
C ARG A 200 25.98 34.82 4.17
N PRO A 201 24.82 34.29 4.61
CA PRO A 201 24.77 33.03 5.33
C PRO A 201 25.28 31.86 4.48
N ILE A 202 26.00 30.94 5.13
CA ILE A 202 26.49 29.71 4.52
C ILE A 202 25.99 28.54 5.36
N GLN A 203 25.39 27.54 4.73
CA GLN A 203 24.90 26.34 5.40
C GLN A 203 25.51 25.09 4.76
N VAL A 204 26.11 24.24 5.58
CA VAL A 204 26.83 23.04 5.15
C VAL A 204 26.11 21.79 5.65
N GLY A 205 25.69 20.93 4.72
CA GLY A 205 24.99 19.69 5.03
C GLY A 205 25.92 18.59 5.55
N SER A 206 25.34 17.65 6.32
CA SER A 206 26.02 16.51 6.97
C SER A 206 27.06 15.79 6.10
N HIS A 207 26.70 15.46 4.86
CA HIS A 207 27.50 14.62 3.96
C HIS A 207 28.33 15.40 2.93
N TYR A 208 28.38 16.72 3.05
CA TYR A 208 29.21 17.53 2.15
C TYR A 208 30.70 17.37 2.51
N HIS A 209 31.55 17.15 1.52
CA HIS A 209 33.01 17.10 1.68
C HIS A 209 33.52 18.42 2.24
N PHE A 210 33.99 18.44 3.49
CA PHE A 210 34.13 19.70 4.22
C PHE A 210 35.20 20.62 3.62
N ILE A 211 36.27 20.04 3.05
CA ILE A 211 37.30 20.77 2.30
C ILE A 211 36.76 21.48 1.06
N GLU A 212 35.65 21.02 0.47
CA GLU A 212 35.04 21.61 -0.73
C GLU A 212 34.14 22.80 -0.40
N THR A 213 33.96 23.15 0.87
CA THR A 213 33.00 24.19 1.29
C THR A 213 33.38 25.58 0.77
N ASN A 214 32.39 26.49 0.76
CA ASN A 214 32.52 27.84 0.22
C ASN A 214 33.85 28.52 0.65
N LYS A 215 34.51 29.20 -0.30
CA LYS A 215 35.78 29.91 -0.10
C LYS A 215 35.76 30.96 1.02
N ALA A 216 34.59 31.50 1.35
CA ALA A 216 34.42 32.46 2.45
C ALA A 216 34.43 31.82 3.84
N LEU A 217 34.39 30.48 3.95
CA LEU A 217 34.66 29.79 5.20
C LEU A 217 36.17 29.61 5.38
N VAL A 218 36.70 30.15 6.47
CA VAL A 218 38.11 30.08 6.88
C VAL A 218 38.25 29.08 8.02
N PHE A 219 39.07 28.05 7.79
CA PHE A 219 39.39 26.98 8.74
C PHE A 219 40.61 26.17 8.23
N ASP A 220 41.05 25.18 9.00
CA ASP A 220 42.11 24.28 8.56
C ASP A 220 41.60 23.25 7.53
N ARG A 221 41.66 23.63 6.25
CA ARG A 221 41.34 22.76 5.11
C ARG A 221 42.18 21.48 5.05
N ALA A 222 43.40 21.49 5.58
CA ALA A 222 44.24 20.29 5.59
C ALA A 222 43.68 19.24 6.55
N LYS A 223 43.21 19.67 7.72
CA LYS A 223 42.56 18.79 8.71
C LYS A 223 41.16 18.34 8.30
N ALA A 224 40.47 19.13 7.46
CA ALA A 224 39.16 18.80 6.90
C ALA A 224 39.20 17.87 5.66
N TYR A 225 40.38 17.59 5.12
CA TYR A 225 40.55 16.74 3.95
C TYR A 225 40.09 15.29 4.23
N GLY A 226 39.24 14.75 3.36
CA GLY A 226 38.65 13.42 3.56
C GLY A 226 37.65 13.36 4.73
N ARG A 227 37.04 14.48 5.11
CA ARG A 227 36.08 14.55 6.22
C ARG A 227 34.79 15.25 5.84
N ARG A 228 33.74 15.00 6.64
CA ARG A 228 32.42 15.63 6.58
C ARG A 228 31.95 15.99 8.00
N LEU A 229 30.83 16.70 8.14
CA LEU A 229 30.28 17.04 9.46
C LEU A 229 29.84 15.79 10.23
N ASN A 230 30.16 15.71 11.52
CA ASN A 230 29.61 14.72 12.45
C ASN A 230 28.30 15.26 13.05
N VAL A 231 27.25 15.27 12.25
CA VAL A 231 25.88 15.71 12.62
C VAL A 231 24.88 14.68 12.07
N PRO A 232 23.63 14.64 12.55
CA PRO A 232 22.65 13.68 12.06
C PRO A 232 22.48 13.74 10.54
N SER A 233 22.30 12.59 9.88
CA SER A 233 22.14 12.50 8.43
C SER A 233 21.01 13.41 7.94
N GLY A 234 21.30 14.17 6.90
CA GLY A 234 20.36 15.15 6.31
C GLY A 234 20.23 16.48 7.07
N SER A 235 20.85 16.64 8.24
CA SER A 235 20.96 17.93 8.94
C SER A 235 22.11 18.78 8.37
N ALA A 236 22.29 19.99 8.93
CA ALA A 236 23.29 20.95 8.48
C ALA A 236 23.74 21.89 9.61
N VAL A 237 24.93 22.48 9.46
CA VAL A 237 25.41 23.60 10.29
C VAL A 237 25.33 24.89 9.50
N ARG A 238 24.77 25.93 10.09
CA ARG A 238 24.60 27.26 9.49
C ARG A 238 25.59 28.26 10.11
N PHE A 239 26.17 29.11 9.28
CA PHE A 239 27.10 30.17 9.64
C PHE A 239 26.55 31.49 9.08
N GLU A 240 26.15 32.42 9.95
CA GLU A 240 25.80 33.78 9.55
C GLU A 240 27.06 34.58 9.16
N PRO A 241 26.95 35.72 8.45
CA PRO A 241 28.09 36.59 8.17
C PRO A 241 28.83 36.99 9.45
N GLY A 242 30.13 36.71 9.53
CA GLY A 242 30.97 36.99 10.71
C GLY A 242 30.90 35.92 11.82
N ASP A 243 30.02 34.92 11.71
CA ASP A 243 29.96 33.83 12.70
C ASP A 243 31.25 33.02 12.72
N SER A 244 31.69 32.63 13.91
CA SER A 244 32.68 31.58 14.12
C SER A 244 32.10 30.48 14.99
N LYS A 245 32.14 29.23 14.53
CA LYS A 245 31.63 28.05 15.26
C LYS A 245 32.66 26.94 15.23
N VAL A 246 32.78 26.23 16.35
CA VAL A 246 33.54 24.97 16.39
C VAL A 246 32.61 23.86 15.89
N VAL A 247 33.09 23.09 14.92
CA VAL A 247 32.37 21.93 14.38
C VAL A 247 33.21 20.67 14.52
N THR A 248 32.54 19.56 14.79
CA THR A 248 33.15 18.23 14.77
C THR A 248 33.03 17.65 13.36
N LEU A 249 34.15 17.19 12.80
CA LEU A 249 34.22 16.51 11.53
C LEU A 249 34.60 15.05 11.71
N VAL A 250 33.93 14.17 10.97
CA VAL A 250 34.20 12.73 10.92
C VAL A 250 34.83 12.36 9.58
N GLU A 251 35.74 11.40 9.58
CA GLU A 251 36.32 10.84 8.36
C GLU A 251 35.23 10.20 7.47
N ILE A 252 35.31 10.43 6.15
CA ILE A 252 34.46 9.71 5.20
C ILE A 252 34.87 8.23 5.16
N ALA A 253 33.90 7.38 4.82
CA ALA A 253 34.05 5.93 4.84
C ALA A 253 34.22 5.36 3.41
N GLY A 254 33.99 4.05 3.23
CA GLY A 254 34.05 3.41 1.92
C GLY A 254 35.41 3.55 1.25
N LYS A 255 35.43 3.85 -0.06
CA LYS A 255 36.69 4.03 -0.81
C LYS A 255 37.43 5.33 -0.51
N LYS A 256 36.87 6.18 0.36
CA LYS A 256 37.39 7.51 0.71
C LYS A 256 37.67 8.37 -0.53
N ARG A 257 36.81 8.28 -1.54
CA ARG A 257 36.95 9.02 -2.80
C ARG A 257 36.11 10.30 -2.73
N VAL A 258 36.80 11.44 -2.81
CA VAL A 258 36.21 12.77 -2.84
C VAL A 258 36.13 13.24 -4.29
N VAL A 259 34.90 13.52 -4.71
CA VAL A 259 34.54 14.04 -6.03
C VAL A 259 33.41 15.05 -5.83
N SER A 260 33.04 15.82 -6.85
CA SER A 260 32.06 16.94 -6.79
C SER A 260 32.65 18.24 -6.20
N GLY A 261 31.77 19.08 -5.63
CA GLY A 261 32.09 20.31 -4.92
C GLY A 261 32.69 21.38 -5.82
N ASN A 262 33.75 22.00 -5.32
CA ASN A 262 34.54 22.97 -6.06
C ASN A 262 35.71 22.32 -6.83
N ARG A 263 35.75 20.96 -6.85
CA ARG A 263 36.81 20.16 -7.47
C ARG A 263 38.21 20.49 -6.94
N LEU A 264 38.30 20.87 -5.67
CA LEU A 264 39.60 21.00 -5.01
C LEU A 264 40.26 19.63 -4.91
N VAL A 265 39.46 18.60 -4.66
CA VAL A 265 39.82 17.19 -4.70
C VAL A 265 39.09 16.50 -5.85
N ASP A 266 39.80 15.61 -6.52
CA ASP A 266 39.22 14.66 -7.45
C ASP A 266 39.96 13.31 -7.31
N GLY A 267 39.31 12.34 -6.68
CA GLY A 267 39.83 11.00 -6.46
C GLY A 267 39.99 10.63 -4.99
N ILE A 268 40.81 9.60 -4.72
CA ILE A 268 41.00 9.06 -3.37
C ILE A 268 41.71 10.08 -2.48
N ALA A 269 41.13 10.33 -1.30
CA ALA A 269 41.72 11.18 -0.28
C ALA A 269 42.94 10.48 0.34
N SER A 270 44.13 11.06 0.18
CA SER A 270 45.39 10.51 0.70
C SER A 270 46.39 11.61 1.05
N ASN A 271 47.15 11.41 2.13
CA ASN A 271 48.11 12.41 2.61
C ASN A 271 49.15 12.81 1.55
N ASP A 272 49.52 11.90 0.66
CA ASP A 272 50.48 12.14 -0.44
C ASP A 272 49.99 13.21 -1.42
N ARG A 273 48.66 13.35 -1.58
CA ARG A 273 48.04 14.32 -2.49
C ARG A 273 47.71 15.65 -1.81
N LEU A 274 47.81 15.72 -0.49
CA LEU A 274 47.44 16.92 0.27
C LEU A 274 48.20 18.18 -0.17
N PRO A 275 49.52 18.15 -0.49
CA PRO A 275 50.23 19.32 -0.99
C PRO A 275 49.65 19.86 -2.31
N GLU A 276 49.27 18.97 -3.22
CA GLU A 276 48.63 19.33 -4.49
C GLU A 276 47.25 19.98 -4.25
N VAL A 277 46.46 19.41 -3.34
CA VAL A 277 45.13 19.91 -2.98
C VAL A 277 45.23 21.28 -2.31
N LEU A 278 46.16 21.48 -1.37
CA LEU A 278 46.37 22.77 -0.70
C LEU A 278 46.85 23.85 -1.66
N LYS A 279 47.66 23.49 -2.66
CA LYS A 279 48.01 24.41 -3.75
C LYS A 279 46.77 24.88 -4.50
N ARG A 280 45.81 24.00 -4.81
CA ARG A 280 44.53 24.38 -5.44
C ARG A 280 43.65 25.23 -4.53
N VAL A 281 43.65 24.96 -3.22
CA VAL A 281 42.96 25.78 -2.20
C VAL A 281 43.49 27.21 -2.24
N GLU A 282 44.81 27.37 -2.26
CA GLU A 282 45.47 28.68 -2.34
C GLU A 282 45.20 29.38 -3.68
N GLU A 283 45.43 28.69 -4.81
CA GLU A 283 45.19 29.22 -6.16
C GLU A 283 43.73 29.60 -6.40
N GLY A 284 42.79 28.85 -5.80
CA GLY A 284 41.35 29.13 -5.85
C GLY A 284 40.87 30.19 -4.87
N GLY A 285 41.75 30.71 -4.00
CA GLY A 285 41.40 31.70 -2.98
C GLY A 285 40.42 31.18 -1.92
N PHE A 286 40.50 29.90 -1.58
CA PHE A 286 39.69 29.29 -0.54
C PHE A 286 40.26 29.58 0.84
N GLY A 287 39.43 30.09 1.74
CA GLY A 287 39.80 30.42 3.12
C GLY A 287 40.47 29.24 3.81
N HIS A 288 41.73 29.42 4.18
CA HIS A 288 42.55 28.43 4.87
C HIS A 288 43.32 29.10 6.00
N GLN A 289 43.25 28.50 7.19
CA GLN A 289 44.05 28.87 8.35
C GLN A 289 44.52 27.60 9.05
N ALA A 290 45.81 27.31 8.98
CA ALA A 290 46.39 26.14 9.62
C ALA A 290 46.30 26.26 11.15
N VAL A 291 46.04 25.13 11.82
CA VAL A 291 46.11 25.02 13.29
C VAL A 291 47.22 24.04 13.69
N GLU A 292 48.03 24.39 14.69
CA GLU A 292 49.16 23.56 15.13
C GLU A 292 48.71 22.19 15.63
N THR A 293 47.64 22.15 16.43
CA THR A 293 47.02 20.91 16.91
C THR A 293 45.51 21.10 16.92
N ALA A 294 44.79 20.29 16.15
CA ALA A 294 43.33 20.26 16.19
C ALA A 294 42.87 19.38 17.36
N ALA A 295 41.85 19.82 18.09
CA ALA A 295 41.29 19.05 19.19
C ALA A 295 40.61 17.78 18.65
N GLU A 296 40.65 16.71 19.44
CA GLU A 296 39.88 15.49 19.17
C GLU A 296 38.39 15.80 19.34
N GLY A 297 37.58 15.35 18.38
CA GLY A 297 36.15 15.59 18.40
C GLY A 297 35.39 14.63 19.30
N LYS A 298 34.22 15.04 19.77
CA LYS A 298 33.34 14.20 20.60
C LYS A 298 32.42 13.32 19.76
N PRO A 299 32.17 12.06 20.18
CA PRO A 299 31.13 11.22 19.60
C PRO A 299 29.76 11.91 19.62
N LEU A 300 28.93 11.60 18.64
CA LEU A 300 27.56 12.11 18.55
C LEU A 300 26.59 11.00 18.91
N VAL A 301 25.93 11.12 20.05
CA VAL A 301 24.89 10.19 20.50
C VAL A 301 23.53 10.86 20.40
N LEU A 302 22.59 10.25 19.67
CA LEU A 302 21.21 10.70 19.54
C LEU A 302 20.29 9.93 20.49
N ALA A 303 19.31 10.63 21.08
CA ALA A 303 18.19 9.95 21.72
C ALA A 303 17.38 9.17 20.67
N ARG A 304 16.86 7.99 21.04
CA ARG A 304 16.17 7.08 20.12
C ARG A 304 14.87 7.65 19.55
N ASP A 305 14.11 8.36 20.37
CA ASP A 305 12.93 9.11 19.96
C ASP A 305 13.27 10.11 18.85
N ARG A 306 14.35 10.87 19.02
CA ARG A 306 14.83 11.83 18.04
C ARG A 306 15.34 11.15 16.76
N TYR A 307 15.96 9.97 16.88
CA TYR A 307 16.34 9.17 15.72
C TYR A 307 15.10 8.71 14.95
N ALA A 308 14.09 8.18 15.64
CA ALA A 308 12.85 7.72 15.04
C ALA A 308 12.09 8.85 14.33
N GLU A 309 12.06 10.07 14.89
CA GLU A 309 11.50 11.25 14.22
C GLU A 309 12.23 11.61 12.92
N LEU A 310 13.54 11.38 12.85
CA LEU A 310 14.36 11.76 11.70
C LEU A 310 14.38 10.69 10.61
N PHE A 311 14.40 9.42 11.00
CA PHE A 311 14.70 8.30 10.09
C PHE A 311 13.67 7.16 10.17
N GLY A 312 12.66 7.27 11.03
CA GLY A 312 11.80 6.14 11.41
C GLY A 312 12.46 5.23 12.45
N PRO A 313 11.70 4.29 13.03
CA PRO A 313 12.17 3.41 14.10
C PRO A 313 13.35 2.53 13.66
N THR A 314 14.15 2.08 14.63
CA THR A 314 15.27 1.16 14.42
C THR A 314 15.16 -0.06 15.35
N ALA A 315 16.12 -0.98 15.28
CA ALA A 315 16.12 -2.24 16.01
C ALA A 315 15.76 -2.07 17.51
N GLY A 316 14.79 -2.87 17.96
CA GLY A 316 14.22 -2.86 19.30
C GLY A 316 13.09 -1.84 19.53
N ASP A 317 12.94 -0.83 18.67
CA ASP A 317 11.83 0.11 18.77
C ASP A 317 10.52 -0.58 18.36
N LYS A 318 9.41 -0.11 18.92
CA LYS A 318 8.08 -0.68 18.77
C LYS A 318 7.14 0.28 18.08
N VAL A 319 6.25 -0.23 17.23
CA VAL A 319 5.30 0.55 16.44
C VAL A 319 3.91 -0.06 16.57
N ARG A 320 2.94 0.73 17.02
CA ARG A 320 1.53 0.33 17.01
C ARG A 320 1.01 0.32 15.56
N LEU A 321 0.28 -0.71 15.16
CA LEU A 321 -0.28 -0.82 13.82
C LEU A 321 -1.68 -0.19 13.76
N GLY A 322 -1.80 1.00 13.16
CA GLY A 322 -3.05 1.77 13.15
C GLY A 322 -3.55 2.07 14.56
N ASP A 323 -4.87 1.99 14.76
CA ASP A 323 -5.55 2.03 16.05
C ASP A 323 -5.73 0.63 16.67
N THR A 324 -5.13 -0.42 16.09
CA THR A 324 -5.23 -1.78 16.64
C THR A 324 -4.46 -1.92 17.97
N ASN A 325 -4.65 -3.02 18.68
CA ASN A 325 -3.82 -3.36 19.84
C ASN A 325 -2.50 -4.07 19.48
N LEU A 326 -2.12 -4.15 18.19
CA LEU A 326 -0.93 -4.86 17.72
C LEU A 326 0.30 -3.95 17.72
N VAL A 327 1.43 -4.50 18.14
CA VAL A 327 2.71 -3.81 18.30
C VAL A 327 3.80 -4.58 17.55
N ALA A 328 4.32 -3.99 16.48
CA ALA A 328 5.46 -4.49 15.74
C ALA A 328 6.77 -4.01 16.38
N GLU A 329 7.70 -4.92 16.68
CA GLU A 329 9.06 -4.57 17.10
C GLU A 329 10.04 -4.75 15.92
N VAL A 330 10.92 -3.78 15.71
CA VAL A 330 11.94 -3.87 14.66
C VAL A 330 12.98 -4.92 15.06
N GLU A 331 13.00 -6.03 14.33
CA GLU A 331 13.87 -7.20 14.60
C GLU A 331 15.32 -6.93 14.20
N LYS A 332 15.53 -6.13 13.14
CA LYS A 332 16.84 -5.81 12.60
C LYS A 332 16.81 -4.50 11.83
N ASP A 333 17.89 -3.72 11.93
CA ASP A 333 18.18 -2.59 11.06
C ASP A 333 19.37 -2.94 10.16
N PHE A 334 19.19 -2.81 8.85
CA PHE A 334 20.23 -3.04 7.84
C PHE A 334 20.95 -1.76 7.45
N THR A 335 20.50 -0.60 7.91
CA THR A 335 21.16 0.68 7.69
C THR A 335 22.37 0.85 8.61
N VAL A 336 23.12 1.93 8.41
CA VAL A 336 24.32 2.26 9.18
C VAL A 336 24.11 3.62 9.85
N TYR A 337 24.20 3.66 11.18
CA TYR A 337 23.91 4.88 11.95
C TYR A 337 24.84 6.03 11.59
N GLY A 338 24.26 7.13 11.11
CA GLY A 338 24.96 8.32 10.62
C GLY A 338 25.26 8.31 9.11
N GLU A 339 24.81 7.29 8.37
CA GLU A 339 24.90 7.16 6.91
C GLU A 339 23.52 7.00 6.24
N GLU A 340 22.43 7.31 6.95
CA GLU A 340 21.05 7.15 6.47
C GLU A 340 20.81 7.92 5.17
N CYS A 341 20.21 7.25 4.18
CA CYS A 341 19.89 7.86 2.90
C CYS A 341 18.71 8.83 3.09
N LYS A 342 18.92 10.13 2.90
CA LYS A 342 17.84 11.14 2.99
C LYS A 342 17.88 12.12 1.84
N PHE A 343 16.77 12.25 1.11
CA PHE A 343 16.62 13.17 -0.01
C PHE A 343 16.08 14.55 0.43
N GLY A 344 16.60 15.62 -0.17
CA GLY A 344 16.12 16.99 0.00
C GLY A 344 17.22 18.05 0.00
N GLY A 345 16.81 19.32 0.08
CA GLY A 345 17.72 20.47 0.09
C GLY A 345 18.76 20.38 1.21
N GLY A 346 20.04 20.29 0.83
CA GLY A 346 21.16 20.20 1.78
C GLY A 346 21.33 18.83 2.47
N LYS A 347 20.59 17.80 2.07
CA LYS A 347 20.62 16.48 2.72
C LYS A 347 21.71 15.54 2.15
N VAL A 348 21.48 14.22 2.20
CA VAL A 348 22.48 13.17 1.96
C VAL A 348 22.56 12.76 0.49
N LEU A 349 21.42 12.47 -0.15
CA LEU A 349 21.37 12.03 -1.54
C LEU A 349 21.61 13.20 -2.51
N ARG A 350 22.87 13.56 -2.65
CA ARG A 350 23.40 14.62 -3.52
C ARG A 350 24.70 14.16 -4.16
N GLU A 351 25.03 14.74 -5.31
CA GLU A 351 26.16 14.32 -6.14
C GLU A 351 27.50 14.33 -5.37
N GLY A 352 28.27 13.25 -5.52
CA GLY A 352 29.52 13.01 -4.81
C GLY A 352 29.38 12.69 -3.31
N MET A 353 28.15 12.73 -2.77
CA MET A 353 27.82 12.49 -1.37
C MET A 353 27.12 11.13 -1.25
N GLY A 354 25.86 11.06 -0.83
CA GLY A 354 25.08 9.82 -0.87
C GLY A 354 24.67 9.38 -2.28
N GLN A 355 24.74 10.27 -3.28
CA GLN A 355 24.59 9.92 -4.69
C GLN A 355 25.99 9.78 -5.32
N ALA A 356 26.30 8.59 -5.81
CA ALA A 356 27.57 8.27 -6.43
C ALA A 356 27.75 8.98 -7.79
N THR A 357 28.99 9.38 -8.07
CA THR A 357 29.36 10.13 -9.29
C THR A 357 29.86 9.20 -10.39
N GLY A 358 29.39 9.41 -11.61
CA GLY A 358 29.87 8.69 -12.79
C GLY A 358 29.39 7.24 -12.90
N VAL A 359 28.40 6.85 -12.09
CA VAL A 359 27.76 5.54 -12.16
C VAL A 359 26.78 5.51 -13.33
N LEU A 360 26.88 4.51 -14.18
CA LEU A 360 26.01 4.35 -15.34
C LEU A 360 24.63 3.84 -14.91
N ALA A 361 23.62 4.12 -15.73
CA ALA A 361 22.25 3.67 -15.46
C ALA A 361 22.15 2.16 -15.20
N LYS A 362 22.92 1.33 -15.88
CA LYS A 362 22.91 -0.14 -15.66
C LYS A 362 23.41 -0.57 -14.27
N ASP A 363 24.22 0.26 -13.61
CA ASP A 363 24.89 -0.05 -12.34
C ASP A 363 24.23 0.69 -11.16
N ALA A 364 23.40 1.70 -11.44
CA ALA A 364 22.61 2.44 -10.45
C ALA A 364 21.19 1.90 -10.34
N LEU A 365 20.58 2.03 -9.16
CA LEU A 365 19.15 1.78 -8.97
C LEU A 365 18.30 2.69 -9.85
N ASP A 366 17.11 2.23 -10.26
CA ASP A 366 16.11 3.10 -10.91
C ASP A 366 15.36 3.92 -9.85
N VAL A 367 14.98 3.27 -8.74
CA VAL A 367 14.34 3.91 -7.58
C VAL A 367 14.96 3.36 -6.30
N VAL A 368 15.11 4.19 -5.28
CA VAL A 368 15.41 3.78 -3.91
C VAL A 368 14.28 4.24 -2.98
N ILE A 369 13.71 3.31 -2.20
CA ILE A 369 12.86 3.64 -1.05
C ILE A 369 13.76 3.68 0.17
N THR A 370 13.91 4.84 0.78
CA THR A 370 14.89 5.06 1.86
C THR A 370 14.29 4.82 3.24
N ASN A 371 15.05 4.19 4.15
CA ASN A 371 14.69 4.06 5.57
C ASN A 371 13.31 3.40 5.84
N ALA A 372 12.90 2.43 5.02
CA ALA A 372 11.64 1.73 5.15
C ALA A 372 11.58 0.82 6.38
N LEU A 373 10.50 0.88 7.17
CA LEU A 373 10.12 -0.20 8.08
C LEU A 373 9.34 -1.26 7.28
N ILE A 374 9.96 -2.37 6.96
CA ILE A 374 9.36 -3.46 6.19
C ILE A 374 8.65 -4.41 7.14
N VAL A 375 7.39 -4.72 6.87
CA VAL A 375 6.62 -5.77 7.53
C VAL A 375 6.30 -6.84 6.50
N ASP A 376 6.92 -8.01 6.64
CA ASP A 376 6.79 -9.12 5.70
C ASP A 376 6.87 -10.47 6.42
N ALA A 377 6.12 -11.47 5.94
CA ALA A 377 6.05 -12.78 6.58
C ALA A 377 7.36 -13.58 6.50
N LYS A 378 8.13 -13.41 5.42
CA LYS A 378 9.36 -14.16 5.15
C LYS A 378 10.61 -13.40 5.59
N LEU A 379 10.69 -12.11 5.27
CA LEU A 379 11.83 -11.27 5.64
C LEU A 379 11.82 -10.90 7.13
N GLY A 380 10.64 -10.79 7.74
CA GLY A 380 10.47 -10.34 9.11
C GLY A 380 10.01 -8.88 9.21
N ILE A 381 10.21 -8.30 10.38
CA ILE A 381 9.93 -6.87 10.64
C ILE A 381 11.27 -6.15 10.74
N VAL A 382 11.70 -5.51 9.66
CA VAL A 382 13.08 -5.01 9.51
C VAL A 382 13.11 -3.58 9.00
N LYS A 383 14.18 -2.86 9.32
CA LYS A 383 14.46 -1.52 8.81
C LYS A 383 15.54 -1.58 7.74
N ALA A 384 15.27 -1.07 6.54
CA ALA A 384 16.22 -1.11 5.41
C ALA A 384 15.89 -0.04 4.35
N ASP A 385 16.84 0.22 3.45
CA ASP A 385 16.54 0.78 2.14
C ASP A 385 16.09 -0.35 1.19
N ILE A 386 15.20 -0.05 0.25
CA ILE A 386 14.77 -0.96 -0.82
C ILE A 386 15.20 -0.38 -2.17
N GLY A 387 16.03 -1.12 -2.90
CA GLY A 387 16.44 -0.76 -4.24
C GLY A 387 15.57 -1.43 -5.30
N ILE A 388 15.15 -0.67 -6.31
CA ILE A 388 14.34 -1.16 -7.43
C ILE A 388 15.11 -0.98 -8.74
N LYS A 389 15.11 -2.03 -9.57
CA LYS A 389 15.73 -2.03 -10.90
C LYS A 389 14.88 -2.85 -11.87
N GLY A 390 14.54 -2.27 -13.03
CA GLY A 390 13.81 -2.96 -14.09
C GLY A 390 12.52 -3.62 -13.58
N ASN A 391 11.73 -2.87 -12.81
CA ASN A 391 10.49 -3.28 -12.13
C ASN A 391 10.62 -4.24 -10.95
N HIS A 392 11.81 -4.75 -10.65
CA HIS A 392 12.03 -5.75 -9.61
C HIS A 392 12.75 -5.16 -8.39
N ILE A 393 12.55 -5.78 -7.23
CA ILE A 393 13.33 -5.50 -6.02
C ILE A 393 14.75 -6.00 -6.28
N ALA A 394 15.69 -5.07 -6.45
CA ALA A 394 17.08 -5.37 -6.76
C ALA A 394 17.93 -5.60 -5.51
N GLY A 395 17.55 -5.00 -4.38
CA GLY A 395 18.27 -5.12 -3.12
C GLY A 395 17.45 -4.64 -1.94
N ILE A 396 17.71 -5.23 -0.77
CA ILE A 396 17.16 -4.82 0.51
C ILE A 396 18.34 -4.75 1.48
N GLY A 397 18.64 -3.57 2.01
CA GLY A 397 19.85 -3.36 2.78
C GLY A 397 20.16 -1.89 2.98
N LYS A 398 21.43 -1.52 2.81
CA LYS A 398 21.88 -0.12 2.85
C LYS A 398 22.22 0.36 1.44
N ALA A 399 21.46 1.35 0.96
CA ALA A 399 21.75 2.04 -0.30
C ALA A 399 22.79 3.16 -0.13
N GLY A 400 23.17 3.80 -1.23
CA GLY A 400 23.92 5.07 -1.21
C GLY A 400 25.17 5.04 -2.08
N ASN A 401 26.25 5.64 -1.59
CA ASN A 401 27.48 5.80 -2.36
C ASN A 401 28.67 5.05 -1.71
N PRO A 402 29.16 3.96 -2.32
CA PRO A 402 30.29 3.19 -1.78
C PRO A 402 31.62 3.96 -1.79
N ASP A 403 31.69 5.12 -2.47
CA ASP A 403 32.90 5.95 -2.46
C ASP A 403 33.12 6.66 -1.12
N ILE A 404 32.05 6.89 -0.33
CA ILE A 404 32.13 7.69 0.91
C ILE A 404 31.39 7.08 2.12
N MET A 405 30.60 6.02 1.91
CA MET A 405 29.76 5.37 2.93
C MET A 405 30.20 3.92 3.12
N ASP A 406 30.18 3.43 4.37
CA ASP A 406 30.35 2.01 4.66
C ASP A 406 29.03 1.24 4.48
N GLY A 407 29.16 -0.07 4.30
CA GLY A 407 28.02 -1.00 4.31
C GLY A 407 27.07 -0.89 3.12
N VAL A 408 27.37 -0.08 2.09
CA VAL A 408 26.53 -0.02 0.89
C VAL A 408 26.45 -1.40 0.26
N THR A 409 25.23 -1.95 0.27
CA THR A 409 24.94 -3.30 -0.21
C THR A 409 25.22 -3.39 -1.71
N GLU A 410 25.77 -4.52 -2.16
CA GLU A 410 26.05 -4.74 -3.58
C GLU A 410 24.77 -4.55 -4.41
N GLY A 411 24.87 -3.82 -5.53
CA GLY A 411 23.73 -3.47 -6.37
C GLY A 411 22.83 -2.34 -5.85
N MET A 412 23.08 -1.78 -4.66
CA MET A 412 22.26 -0.70 -4.07
C MET A 412 22.88 0.69 -4.21
N VAL A 413 23.59 0.93 -5.31
CA VAL A 413 24.23 2.22 -5.58
C VAL A 413 23.19 3.23 -6.05
N VAL A 414 23.14 4.39 -5.37
CA VAL A 414 22.34 5.54 -5.81
C VAL A 414 23.18 6.37 -6.77
N GLY A 415 22.71 6.55 -8.00
CA GLY A 415 23.40 7.31 -9.03
C GLY A 415 22.58 8.48 -9.55
N VAL A 416 23.06 9.14 -10.61
CA VAL A 416 22.35 10.26 -11.26
C VAL A 416 21.02 9.84 -11.92
N THR A 417 20.81 8.54 -12.13
CA THR A 417 19.59 7.98 -12.74
C THR A 417 18.65 7.33 -11.72
N THR A 418 18.83 7.59 -10.43
CA THR A 418 18.03 6.99 -9.36
C THR A 418 17.02 8.00 -8.82
N GLU A 419 15.74 7.65 -8.84
CA GLU A 419 14.67 8.36 -8.13
C GLU A 419 14.64 7.96 -6.64
N ALA A 420 14.14 8.84 -5.78
CA ALA A 420 14.01 8.58 -4.34
C ALA A 420 12.54 8.63 -3.88
N ILE A 421 12.13 7.61 -3.13
CA ILE A 421 10.89 7.58 -2.36
C ILE A 421 11.25 7.58 -0.88
N ALA A 422 10.73 8.55 -0.12
CA ALA A 422 10.98 8.63 1.32
C ALA A 422 10.15 7.57 2.06
N GLY A 423 10.83 6.59 2.66
CA GLY A 423 10.21 5.58 3.53
C GLY A 423 10.46 5.83 5.01
N GLU A 424 11.20 6.88 5.39
CA GLU A 424 11.38 7.26 6.79
C GLU A 424 10.03 7.53 7.47
N GLY A 425 9.78 6.87 8.61
CA GLY A 425 8.50 6.96 9.34
C GLY A 425 7.35 6.18 8.70
N MET A 426 7.58 5.46 7.61
CA MET A 426 6.57 4.68 6.89
C MET A 426 6.76 3.18 7.10
N ILE A 427 5.65 2.43 7.06
CA ILE A 427 5.65 0.97 6.94
C ILE A 427 5.53 0.59 5.46
N ILE A 428 6.34 -0.35 5.00
CA ILE A 428 6.30 -0.92 3.66
C ILE A 428 5.89 -2.39 3.75
N THR A 429 4.92 -2.79 2.94
CA THR A 429 4.51 -4.19 2.78
C THR A 429 4.57 -4.59 1.31
N ALA A 430 4.53 -5.89 1.03
CA ALA A 430 4.10 -6.35 -0.29
C ALA A 430 2.68 -5.85 -0.58
N GLY A 431 2.36 -5.65 -1.86
CA GLY A 431 0.98 -5.43 -2.28
C GLY A 431 0.12 -6.65 -1.98
N GLY A 432 -1.13 -6.42 -1.56
CA GLY A 432 -2.04 -7.50 -1.19
C GLY A 432 -2.57 -8.26 -2.40
N LEU A 433 -2.89 -9.53 -2.17
CA LEU A 433 -3.37 -10.50 -3.15
C LEU A 433 -4.77 -10.97 -2.75
N ASP A 434 -5.76 -10.69 -3.58
CA ASP A 434 -7.11 -11.24 -3.41
C ASP A 434 -7.35 -12.36 -4.43
N MET A 435 -7.54 -13.57 -3.92
CA MET A 435 -7.68 -14.77 -4.76
C MET A 435 -9.12 -15.28 -4.86
N HIS A 436 -10.12 -14.57 -4.31
CA HIS A 436 -11.53 -14.94 -4.44
C HIS A 436 -12.36 -13.78 -5.02
N VAL A 437 -12.04 -13.38 -6.25
CA VAL A 437 -12.68 -12.24 -6.92
C VAL A 437 -13.79 -12.69 -7.87
N HIS A 438 -14.99 -12.13 -7.70
CA HIS A 438 -16.06 -12.23 -8.69
C HIS A 438 -16.00 -11.02 -9.63
N TRP A 439 -15.76 -11.25 -10.92
CA TRP A 439 -15.65 -10.18 -11.92
C TRP A 439 -17.02 -9.62 -12.33
N ILE A 440 -17.77 -9.10 -11.36
CA ILE A 440 -19.12 -8.55 -11.50
C ILE A 440 -19.07 -7.17 -12.15
N CYS A 441 -18.16 -6.30 -11.69
CA CYS A 441 -17.98 -4.98 -12.27
C CYS A 441 -16.53 -4.49 -12.17
N PRO A 442 -16.06 -3.64 -13.11
CA PRO A 442 -14.68 -3.14 -13.11
C PRO A 442 -14.39 -2.14 -11.98
N GLN A 443 -15.41 -1.53 -11.37
CA GLN A 443 -15.22 -0.55 -10.28
C GLN A 443 -14.53 -1.16 -9.06
N GLN A 444 -14.73 -2.46 -8.82
CA GLN A 444 -14.04 -3.18 -7.76
C GLN A 444 -12.51 -3.07 -7.84
N ILE A 445 -11.95 -2.88 -9.05
CA ILE A 445 -10.51 -2.73 -9.26
C ILE A 445 -10.01 -1.43 -8.62
N GLU A 446 -10.79 -0.35 -8.68
CA GLU A 446 -10.45 0.93 -8.06
C GLU A 446 -10.43 0.81 -6.53
N ASP A 447 -11.44 0.16 -5.95
CA ASP A 447 -11.49 -0.10 -4.50
C ASP A 447 -10.35 -1.05 -4.07
N ALA A 448 -10.02 -2.06 -4.88
CA ALA A 448 -8.94 -3.00 -4.61
C ALA A 448 -7.60 -2.28 -4.50
N VAL A 449 -7.20 -1.54 -5.54
CA VAL A 449 -5.91 -0.84 -5.56
C VAL A 449 -5.87 0.31 -4.55
N ALA A 450 -6.98 1.01 -4.33
CA ALA A 450 -7.04 2.06 -3.31
C ALA A 450 -6.87 1.51 -1.89
N SER A 451 -7.23 0.24 -1.65
CA SER A 451 -7.02 -0.44 -0.37
C SER A 451 -5.62 -1.05 -0.19
N GLY A 452 -4.80 -1.10 -1.24
CA GLY A 452 -3.45 -1.71 -1.20
C GLY A 452 -3.35 -3.10 -1.85
N LEU A 453 -4.36 -3.54 -2.59
CA LEU A 453 -4.26 -4.76 -3.40
C LEU A 453 -3.56 -4.47 -4.73
N THR A 454 -2.64 -5.35 -5.14
CA THR A 454 -1.92 -5.23 -6.43
C THR A 454 -2.17 -6.40 -7.37
N THR A 455 -2.85 -7.44 -6.89
CA THR A 455 -3.16 -8.65 -7.65
C THR A 455 -4.56 -9.15 -7.32
N MET A 456 -5.31 -9.50 -8.36
CA MET A 456 -6.67 -10.01 -8.25
C MET A 456 -6.80 -11.30 -9.08
N TYR A 457 -7.32 -12.35 -8.45
CA TYR A 457 -7.57 -13.65 -9.08
C TYR A 457 -8.99 -14.13 -8.79
N GLY A 458 -9.64 -14.67 -9.81
CA GLY A 458 -10.98 -15.24 -9.68
C GLY A 458 -11.64 -15.37 -11.05
N GLY A 459 -12.96 -15.26 -11.14
CA GLY A 459 -13.66 -15.53 -12.40
C GLY A 459 -14.95 -14.73 -12.56
N GLY A 460 -15.37 -14.56 -13.81
CA GLY A 460 -16.57 -13.82 -14.15
C GLY A 460 -16.53 -13.16 -15.52
N THR A 461 -17.66 -12.56 -15.92
CA THR A 461 -17.86 -11.92 -17.23
C THR A 461 -18.74 -10.66 -17.16
N GLY A 462 -18.70 -9.93 -16.05
CA GLY A 462 -19.67 -8.88 -15.72
C GLY A 462 -20.84 -9.41 -14.88
N PRO A 463 -21.93 -8.65 -14.70
CA PRO A 463 -22.99 -8.94 -13.72
C PRO A 463 -23.99 -10.01 -14.19
N ALA A 464 -23.50 -11.04 -14.88
CA ALA A 464 -24.29 -12.21 -15.24
C ALA A 464 -24.60 -13.04 -13.99
N THR A 465 -25.77 -13.68 -13.92
CA THR A 465 -26.18 -14.50 -12.77
C THR A 465 -25.10 -15.52 -12.35
N GLY A 466 -24.47 -16.20 -13.32
CA GLY A 466 -23.39 -17.15 -13.02
C GLY A 466 -22.14 -16.50 -12.43
N THR A 467 -21.83 -15.24 -12.75
CA THR A 467 -20.71 -14.49 -12.17
C THR A 467 -21.06 -13.90 -10.80
N ASN A 468 -22.30 -13.44 -10.62
CA ASN A 468 -22.78 -12.99 -9.31
C ASN A 468 -22.73 -14.12 -8.27
N ALA A 469 -22.83 -15.37 -8.71
CA ALA A 469 -22.77 -16.55 -7.86
C ALA A 469 -21.40 -17.23 -7.83
N THR A 470 -20.63 -17.22 -8.92
CA THR A 470 -19.43 -18.08 -9.05
C THR A 470 -18.25 -17.37 -9.70
N THR A 471 -17.04 -17.62 -9.18
CA THR A 471 -15.77 -17.21 -9.81
C THR A 471 -15.42 -18.07 -11.03
N CYS A 472 -16.27 -18.05 -12.06
CA CYS A 472 -16.04 -18.74 -13.31
C CYS A 472 -16.06 -17.78 -14.50
N THR A 473 -15.04 -17.83 -15.36
CA THR A 473 -15.04 -17.27 -16.72
C THR A 473 -15.19 -18.43 -17.71
N PRO A 474 -16.42 -18.82 -18.09
CA PRO A 474 -16.67 -20.19 -18.59
C PRO A 474 -16.25 -20.50 -20.02
N ALA A 475 -16.21 -19.52 -20.93
CA ALA A 475 -15.95 -19.75 -22.34
C ALA A 475 -14.61 -19.16 -22.79
N PRO A 476 -13.91 -19.77 -23.78
CA PRO A 476 -12.66 -19.25 -24.33
C PRO A 476 -12.73 -17.78 -24.78
N SER A 477 -13.82 -17.40 -25.45
CA SER A 477 -14.04 -16.02 -25.89
C SER A 477 -14.21 -15.03 -24.73
N GLN A 478 -14.72 -15.50 -23.59
CA GLN A 478 -14.87 -14.68 -22.40
C GLN A 478 -13.55 -14.53 -21.65
N VAL A 479 -12.72 -15.58 -21.59
CA VAL A 479 -11.35 -15.47 -21.04
C VAL A 479 -10.54 -14.46 -21.85
N ALA A 480 -10.59 -14.55 -23.19
CA ALA A 480 -9.95 -13.59 -24.08
C ALA A 480 -10.44 -12.15 -23.82
N MET A 481 -11.76 -11.97 -23.73
CA MET A 481 -12.38 -10.67 -23.47
C MET A 481 -11.94 -10.09 -22.12
N MET A 482 -11.92 -10.90 -21.05
CA MET A 482 -11.52 -10.45 -19.72
C MET A 482 -10.03 -10.09 -19.65
N LEU A 483 -9.15 -10.87 -20.29
CA LEU A 483 -7.73 -10.52 -20.43
C LEU A 483 -7.56 -9.19 -21.16
N GLN A 484 -8.28 -8.97 -22.27
CA GLN A 484 -8.23 -7.72 -23.03
C GLN A 484 -8.80 -6.54 -22.26
N ALA A 485 -9.90 -6.72 -21.53
CA ALA A 485 -10.53 -5.67 -20.73
C ALA A 485 -9.64 -5.26 -19.56
N THR A 486 -8.99 -6.22 -18.91
CA THR A 486 -8.15 -5.97 -17.74
C THR A 486 -6.73 -5.50 -18.08
N ASP A 487 -6.32 -5.59 -19.35
CA ASP A 487 -5.03 -5.07 -19.85
C ASP A 487 -4.84 -3.56 -19.58
N ALA A 488 -5.94 -2.83 -19.37
CA ALA A 488 -5.93 -1.38 -19.11
C ALA A 488 -5.74 -0.98 -17.63
N PHE A 489 -5.79 -1.92 -16.68
CA PHE A 489 -5.77 -1.59 -15.25
C PHE A 489 -4.42 -1.94 -14.57
N PRO A 490 -3.94 -1.14 -13.60
CA PRO A 490 -2.60 -1.28 -13.03
C PRO A 490 -2.49 -2.33 -11.92
N LEU A 491 -3.02 -3.54 -12.16
CA LEU A 491 -2.90 -4.70 -11.27
C LEU A 491 -2.48 -5.93 -12.06
N ASN A 492 -1.99 -6.94 -11.33
CA ASN A 492 -1.86 -8.28 -11.89
C ASN A 492 -3.22 -8.99 -11.88
N PHE A 493 -3.50 -9.78 -12.90
CA PHE A 493 -4.79 -10.48 -13.05
C PHE A 493 -4.57 -11.97 -13.30
N GLY A 494 -5.44 -12.82 -12.74
CA GLY A 494 -5.58 -14.21 -13.14
C GLY A 494 -7.05 -14.62 -13.19
N PHE A 495 -7.40 -15.47 -14.15
CA PHE A 495 -8.78 -15.89 -14.40
C PHE A 495 -8.98 -17.39 -14.17
N SER A 496 -10.03 -17.78 -13.45
CA SER A 496 -10.46 -19.16 -13.29
C SER A 496 -11.57 -19.52 -14.28
N GLY A 497 -11.38 -20.63 -14.99
CA GLY A 497 -12.44 -21.27 -15.78
C GLY A 497 -13.43 -22.04 -14.89
N LYS A 498 -14.48 -22.58 -15.50
CA LYS A 498 -15.41 -23.50 -14.82
C LYS A 498 -14.84 -24.92 -14.85
N GLY A 499 -14.66 -25.53 -13.68
CA GLY A 499 -14.17 -26.90 -13.55
C GLY A 499 -15.27 -27.97 -13.42
N ASN A 500 -16.53 -27.55 -13.27
CA ASN A 500 -17.66 -28.47 -13.04
C ASN A 500 -18.00 -29.32 -14.28
N THR A 501 -17.33 -30.46 -14.42
CA THR A 501 -17.62 -31.48 -15.43
C THR A 501 -17.11 -32.85 -14.97
N SER A 502 -17.80 -33.92 -15.33
CA SER A 502 -17.29 -35.29 -15.14
C SER A 502 -16.49 -35.80 -16.36
N ASP A 503 -16.45 -35.04 -17.46
CA ASP A 503 -15.62 -35.30 -18.64
C ASP A 503 -14.66 -34.12 -18.89
N PRO A 504 -13.33 -34.32 -18.85
CA PRO A 504 -12.36 -33.24 -18.95
C PRO A 504 -12.19 -32.67 -20.37
N THR A 505 -12.82 -33.26 -21.39
CA THR A 505 -12.61 -32.91 -22.81
C THR A 505 -12.74 -31.40 -23.07
N GLY A 506 -13.75 -30.75 -22.48
CA GLY A 506 -13.99 -29.31 -22.65
C GLY A 506 -13.09 -28.39 -21.81
N LEU A 507 -12.44 -28.89 -20.75
CA LEU A 507 -11.62 -28.06 -19.86
C LEU A 507 -10.38 -27.49 -20.57
N HIS A 508 -9.84 -28.23 -21.54
CA HIS A 508 -8.70 -27.78 -22.32
C HIS A 508 -8.95 -26.44 -23.05
N GLU A 509 -10.18 -26.17 -23.49
CA GLU A 509 -10.47 -24.97 -24.27
C GLU A 509 -10.26 -23.68 -23.45
N VAL A 510 -10.73 -23.67 -22.20
CA VAL A 510 -10.60 -22.50 -21.31
C VAL A 510 -9.18 -22.32 -20.80
N ILE A 511 -8.46 -23.42 -20.56
CA ILE A 511 -7.05 -23.38 -20.16
C ILE A 511 -6.18 -22.83 -21.30
N LYS A 512 -6.36 -23.32 -22.53
CA LYS A 512 -5.66 -22.78 -23.72
C LYS A 512 -6.00 -21.32 -23.99
N ALA A 513 -7.20 -20.88 -23.63
CA ALA A 513 -7.61 -19.49 -23.78
C ALA A 513 -6.99 -18.55 -22.74
N GLY A 514 -6.31 -19.06 -21.71
CA GLY A 514 -5.58 -18.25 -20.72
C GLY A 514 -6.10 -18.36 -19.29
N ALA A 515 -7.06 -19.25 -18.98
CA ALA A 515 -7.43 -19.48 -17.59
C ALA A 515 -6.23 -20.07 -16.82
N ALA A 516 -5.92 -19.48 -15.65
CA ALA A 516 -4.82 -19.88 -14.77
C ALA A 516 -5.23 -20.94 -13.73
N GLY A 517 -6.51 -21.31 -13.69
CA GLY A 517 -7.03 -22.37 -12.84
C GLY A 517 -8.51 -22.60 -13.08
N LEU A 518 -9.13 -23.41 -12.22
CA LEU A 518 -10.55 -23.75 -12.33
C LEU A 518 -11.25 -23.58 -10.98
N LYS A 519 -12.52 -23.19 -11.02
CA LYS A 519 -13.44 -23.19 -9.88
C LYS A 519 -14.42 -24.34 -10.00
N LEU A 520 -14.59 -25.05 -8.90
CA LEU A 520 -15.71 -25.96 -8.64
C LEU A 520 -16.72 -25.23 -7.75
N HIS A 521 -17.98 -25.20 -8.17
CA HIS A 521 -19.05 -24.54 -7.42
C HIS A 521 -20.34 -25.36 -7.35
N GLU A 522 -21.02 -25.36 -6.20
CA GLU A 522 -22.23 -26.15 -5.99
C GLU A 522 -23.37 -25.78 -6.94
N ASP A 523 -23.55 -24.48 -7.24
CA ASP A 523 -24.48 -23.96 -8.26
C ASP A 523 -24.29 -24.57 -9.66
N TRP A 524 -23.10 -25.10 -9.96
CA TRP A 524 -22.80 -25.85 -11.20
C TRP A 524 -22.65 -27.36 -10.97
N GLY A 525 -22.86 -27.83 -9.74
CA GLY A 525 -22.74 -29.22 -9.28
C GLY A 525 -21.33 -29.61 -8.86
N THR A 526 -21.02 -29.59 -7.56
CA THR A 526 -19.73 -30.03 -6.99
C THR A 526 -19.82 -31.46 -6.48
N THR A 527 -20.02 -32.41 -7.39
CA THR A 527 -20.16 -33.84 -7.05
C THR A 527 -18.78 -34.53 -6.95
N PRO A 528 -18.67 -35.70 -6.29
CA PRO A 528 -17.42 -36.46 -6.22
C PRO A 528 -16.77 -36.74 -7.60
N ALA A 529 -17.58 -37.01 -8.63
CA ALA A 529 -17.09 -37.24 -9.99
C ALA A 529 -16.48 -35.97 -10.60
N VAL A 530 -17.09 -34.81 -10.33
CA VAL A 530 -16.57 -33.50 -10.78
C VAL A 530 -15.26 -33.16 -10.07
N ILE A 531 -15.18 -33.38 -8.76
CA ILE A 531 -13.95 -33.16 -7.96
C ILE A 531 -12.80 -34.01 -8.53
N ASP A 532 -13.05 -35.30 -8.76
CA ASP A 532 -12.04 -36.22 -9.27
C ASP A 532 -11.54 -35.85 -10.68
N THR A 533 -12.47 -35.53 -11.59
CA THR A 533 -12.13 -35.13 -12.96
C THR A 533 -11.32 -33.85 -12.99
N ALA A 534 -11.72 -32.82 -12.23
CA ALA A 534 -11.02 -31.55 -12.20
C ALA A 534 -9.61 -31.66 -11.61
N LEU A 535 -9.44 -32.41 -10.51
CA LEU A 535 -8.13 -32.62 -9.90
C LEU A 535 -7.21 -33.48 -10.77
N THR A 536 -7.74 -34.52 -11.42
CA THR A 536 -6.96 -35.33 -12.40
C THR A 536 -6.47 -34.47 -13.56
N PHE A 537 -7.33 -33.56 -14.04
CA PHE A 537 -6.97 -32.62 -15.08
C PHE A 537 -5.90 -31.63 -14.59
N ALA A 538 -6.06 -31.08 -13.38
CA ALA A 538 -5.10 -30.16 -12.78
C ALA A 538 -3.70 -30.76 -12.60
N ASP A 539 -3.60 -32.03 -12.19
CA ASP A 539 -2.33 -32.73 -12.03
C ASP A 539 -1.52 -32.81 -13.33
N LYS A 540 -2.20 -32.84 -14.49
CA LYS A 540 -1.55 -32.83 -15.81
C LYS A 540 -1.14 -31.43 -16.27
N HIS A 541 -1.86 -30.39 -15.84
CA HIS A 541 -1.75 -29.03 -16.36
C HIS A 541 -1.06 -28.04 -15.43
N ASP A 542 -0.78 -28.46 -14.20
CA ASP A 542 -0.19 -27.64 -13.13
C ASP A 542 -0.95 -26.34 -12.88
N ILE A 543 -2.26 -26.47 -12.65
CA ILE A 543 -3.14 -25.36 -12.31
C ILE A 543 -3.82 -25.56 -10.95
N ALA A 544 -4.16 -24.45 -10.30
CA ALA A 544 -4.92 -24.48 -9.05
C ALA A 544 -6.38 -24.88 -9.29
N ILE A 545 -6.92 -25.70 -8.39
CA ILE A 545 -8.36 -25.96 -8.27
C ILE A 545 -8.86 -25.27 -7.01
N THR A 546 -9.85 -24.41 -7.20
CA THR A 546 -10.59 -23.76 -6.12
C THR A 546 -11.95 -24.41 -5.99
N ILE A 547 -12.46 -24.58 -4.77
CA ILE A 547 -13.70 -25.31 -4.53
C ILE A 547 -14.61 -24.59 -3.55
N HIS A 548 -15.88 -24.54 -3.93
CA HIS A 548 -17.05 -24.33 -3.10
C HIS A 548 -17.83 -25.65 -3.13
N THR A 549 -17.90 -26.34 -2.00
CA THR A 549 -18.43 -27.71 -1.90
C THR A 549 -19.96 -27.75 -1.83
N ASP A 550 -20.54 -28.95 -1.91
CA ASP A 550 -21.99 -29.21 -1.91
C ASP A 550 -22.62 -28.91 -0.54
N THR A 551 -23.19 -27.71 -0.34
CA THR A 551 -23.76 -27.29 0.95
C THR A 551 -24.93 -28.16 1.37
N ILE A 552 -25.76 -28.54 0.40
CA ILE A 552 -26.99 -29.32 0.62
C ILE A 552 -26.72 -30.82 0.80
N ASN A 553 -25.46 -31.25 0.73
CA ASN A 553 -25.04 -32.65 0.87
C ASN A 553 -25.78 -33.59 -0.09
N GLU A 554 -26.08 -33.12 -1.31
CA GLU A 554 -26.88 -33.86 -2.29
C GLU A 554 -26.16 -35.14 -2.75
N SER A 555 -24.88 -35.03 -3.05
CA SER A 555 -24.07 -36.16 -3.55
C SER A 555 -23.31 -36.92 -2.47
N GLY A 556 -23.31 -36.42 -1.23
CA GLY A 556 -22.56 -36.97 -0.09
C GLY A 556 -22.24 -35.89 0.95
N PHE A 557 -21.62 -36.30 2.05
CA PHE A 557 -21.16 -35.40 3.11
C PHE A 557 -19.73 -34.92 2.82
N VAL A 558 -19.18 -34.08 3.72
CA VAL A 558 -17.81 -33.58 3.60
C VAL A 558 -16.78 -34.69 3.44
N ASP A 559 -16.96 -35.83 4.11
CA ASP A 559 -16.06 -36.99 4.04
C ASP A 559 -16.01 -37.60 2.62
N ASP A 560 -17.12 -37.58 1.88
CA ASP A 560 -17.18 -38.07 0.50
C ASP A 560 -16.44 -37.13 -0.47
N SER A 561 -16.59 -35.82 -0.28
CA SER A 561 -15.81 -34.81 -1.01
C SER A 561 -14.31 -34.91 -0.70
N ILE A 562 -13.94 -35.14 0.56
CA ILE A 562 -12.55 -35.38 0.97
C ILE A 562 -12.01 -36.65 0.30
N ALA A 563 -12.79 -37.73 0.29
CA ALA A 563 -12.41 -38.98 -0.39
C ALA A 563 -12.21 -38.75 -1.90
N ALA A 564 -13.05 -37.93 -2.54
CA ALA A 564 -12.93 -37.57 -3.95
C ALA A 564 -11.66 -36.75 -4.25
N MET A 565 -11.13 -35.98 -3.28
CA MET A 565 -9.87 -35.26 -3.45
C MET A 565 -8.68 -36.21 -3.63
N LYS A 566 -8.73 -37.44 -3.08
CA LYS A 566 -7.67 -38.47 -3.17
C LYS A 566 -6.28 -37.94 -2.76
N GLY A 567 -6.23 -37.05 -1.76
CA GLY A 567 -4.99 -36.44 -1.27
C GLY A 567 -4.32 -35.45 -2.22
N ARG A 568 -4.98 -35.05 -3.32
CA ARG A 568 -4.44 -34.06 -4.27
C ARG A 568 -4.68 -32.64 -3.77
N THR A 569 -3.77 -31.72 -4.10
CA THR A 569 -3.84 -30.33 -3.66
C THR A 569 -5.12 -29.65 -4.13
N ILE A 570 -5.81 -28.95 -3.23
CA ILE A 570 -7.01 -28.17 -3.54
C ILE A 570 -7.12 -26.96 -2.61
N HIS A 571 -7.57 -25.83 -3.15
CA HIS A 571 -7.84 -24.62 -2.38
C HIS A 571 -9.33 -24.56 -2.04
N THR A 572 -9.68 -24.72 -0.75
CA THR A 572 -11.06 -24.57 -0.27
C THR A 572 -11.34 -23.11 0.03
N TYR A 573 -12.30 -22.51 -0.70
CA TYR A 573 -12.79 -21.17 -0.37
C TYR A 573 -13.69 -21.19 0.86
N HIS A 574 -13.82 -20.02 1.51
CA HIS A 574 -14.68 -19.75 2.68
C HIS A 574 -14.88 -20.99 3.56
N THR A 575 -13.76 -21.53 4.05
CA THR A 575 -13.66 -22.87 4.65
C THR A 575 -14.53 -23.03 5.90
N GLU A 576 -14.90 -21.92 6.55
CA GLU A 576 -15.85 -21.91 7.66
C GLU A 576 -17.28 -22.33 7.23
N GLY A 577 -17.69 -21.98 6.01
CA GLY A 577 -18.92 -22.47 5.39
C GLY A 577 -20.09 -21.48 5.29
N ALA A 578 -20.04 -20.28 5.87
CA ALA A 578 -21.09 -19.27 5.70
C ALA A 578 -21.20 -18.83 4.22
N GLY A 579 -20.05 -18.59 3.59
CA GLY A 579 -19.94 -18.36 2.14
C GLY A 579 -20.34 -19.56 1.29
N GLY A 580 -20.42 -20.76 1.89
CA GLY A 580 -20.94 -21.99 1.30
C GLY A 580 -20.01 -23.19 1.46
N GLY A 581 -20.59 -24.38 1.46
CA GLY A 581 -19.91 -25.64 1.67
C GLY A 581 -20.69 -26.58 2.58
N HIS A 582 -20.32 -27.86 2.62
CA HIS A 582 -21.04 -28.92 3.34
C HIS A 582 -21.51 -28.46 4.72
N ALA A 583 -22.83 -28.40 4.92
CA ALA A 583 -23.42 -27.99 6.18
C ALA A 583 -23.52 -29.19 7.15
N PRO A 584 -23.11 -29.04 8.42
CA PRO A 584 -22.49 -27.86 9.05
C PRO A 584 -20.95 -27.89 9.10
N ASP A 585 -20.30 -28.92 8.55
CA ASP A 585 -18.97 -29.36 8.98
C ASP A 585 -17.85 -29.27 7.93
N ILE A 586 -18.02 -28.48 6.88
CA ILE A 586 -16.98 -28.20 5.88
C ILE A 586 -15.65 -27.75 6.50
N ILE A 587 -15.67 -27.05 7.64
CA ILE A 587 -14.48 -26.56 8.35
C ILE A 587 -13.50 -27.69 8.76
N LYS A 588 -13.96 -28.95 8.80
CA LYS A 588 -13.10 -30.13 9.03
C LYS A 588 -11.92 -30.23 8.06
N VAL A 589 -12.04 -29.70 6.84
CA VAL A 589 -10.98 -29.74 5.82
C VAL A 589 -9.69 -29.02 6.23
N CYS A 590 -9.74 -28.12 7.24
CA CYS A 590 -8.56 -27.50 7.83
C CYS A 590 -7.57 -28.51 8.45
N SER A 591 -8.02 -29.74 8.73
CA SER A 591 -7.19 -30.84 9.26
C SER A 591 -6.32 -31.54 8.20
N LEU A 592 -6.52 -31.23 6.91
CA LEU A 592 -5.99 -32.03 5.81
C LEU A 592 -4.69 -31.45 5.23
N PRO A 593 -3.68 -32.28 4.93
CA PRO A 593 -2.38 -31.81 4.41
C PRO A 593 -2.45 -31.29 2.97
N ASN A 594 -3.38 -31.80 2.17
CA ASN A 594 -3.56 -31.43 0.76
C ASN A 594 -4.54 -30.26 0.56
N VAL A 595 -5.13 -29.73 1.64
CA VAL A 595 -6.07 -28.61 1.55
C VAL A 595 -5.34 -27.31 1.89
N LEU A 596 -5.59 -26.29 1.06
CA LEU A 596 -5.14 -24.92 1.28
C LEU A 596 -6.36 -24.08 1.66
N PRO A 597 -6.70 -23.96 2.97
CA PRO A 597 -7.94 -23.34 3.39
C PRO A 597 -7.85 -21.81 3.38
N SER A 598 -8.85 -21.16 2.79
CA SER A 598 -9.07 -19.72 2.89
C SER A 598 -10.41 -19.37 3.53
N SER A 599 -10.49 -18.14 4.02
CA SER A 599 -11.72 -17.48 4.46
C SER A 599 -12.04 -16.29 3.58
N THR A 600 -13.32 -15.97 3.49
CA THR A 600 -13.80 -14.70 2.92
C THR A 600 -14.00 -13.68 4.02
N ASN A 601 -14.04 -12.40 3.68
CA ASN A 601 -13.88 -11.36 4.67
C ASN A 601 -15.13 -10.87 5.43
N PRO A 602 -16.40 -11.16 5.07
CA PRO A 602 -17.53 -10.56 5.80
C PRO A 602 -17.71 -11.16 7.19
N THR A 603 -17.31 -12.42 7.42
CA THR A 603 -17.36 -13.08 8.74
C THR A 603 -16.24 -12.59 9.66
N ARG A 604 -15.32 -11.75 9.17
CA ARG A 604 -14.05 -11.44 9.81
C ARG A 604 -14.07 -10.07 10.51
N PRO A 605 -13.71 -10.00 11.79
CA PRO A 605 -13.90 -11.06 12.78
C PRO A 605 -15.39 -11.28 13.11
N PHE A 606 -15.68 -12.25 13.98
CA PHE A 606 -17.01 -12.41 14.53
C PHE A 606 -17.39 -11.21 15.43
N THR A 607 -18.43 -10.48 15.04
CA THR A 607 -18.97 -9.29 15.72
C THR A 607 -20.46 -9.45 16.03
N VAL A 608 -21.01 -8.54 16.82
CA VAL A 608 -22.43 -8.60 17.26
C VAL A 608 -23.45 -8.59 16.12
N ASN A 609 -23.12 -7.99 14.97
CA ASN A 609 -24.03 -7.92 13.83
C ASN A 609 -23.79 -9.01 12.78
N THR A 610 -22.75 -9.85 12.95
CA THR A 610 -22.31 -10.77 11.90
C THR A 610 -23.41 -11.77 11.52
N ILE A 611 -24.09 -12.39 12.50
CA ILE A 611 -25.11 -13.42 12.23
C ILE A 611 -26.33 -12.82 11.53
N GLU A 612 -26.86 -11.73 12.06
CA GLU A 612 -28.06 -11.08 11.51
C GLU A 612 -27.81 -10.59 10.07
N GLU A 613 -26.64 -9.99 9.81
CA GLU A 613 -26.24 -9.58 8.47
C GLU A 613 -26.15 -10.77 7.50
N HIS A 614 -25.46 -11.84 7.91
CA HIS A 614 -25.18 -12.96 7.01
C HIS A 614 -26.43 -13.78 6.69
N LEU A 615 -27.37 -13.90 7.63
CA LEU A 615 -28.64 -14.57 7.39
C LEU A 615 -29.43 -13.86 6.29
N ASP A 616 -29.61 -12.54 6.39
CA ASP A 616 -30.34 -11.77 5.38
C ASP A 616 -29.58 -11.72 4.05
N MET A 617 -28.25 -11.54 4.09
CA MET A 617 -27.39 -11.57 2.90
C MET A 617 -27.51 -12.90 2.14
N LEU A 618 -27.44 -14.02 2.84
CA LEU A 618 -27.58 -15.35 2.25
C LEU A 618 -28.94 -15.51 1.56
N MET A 619 -30.02 -15.08 2.23
CA MET A 619 -31.36 -15.16 1.67
C MET A 619 -31.50 -14.35 0.38
N VAL A 620 -30.89 -13.17 0.31
CA VAL A 620 -30.87 -12.36 -0.91
C VAL A 620 -30.02 -13.01 -2.00
N CYS A 621 -28.78 -13.43 -1.69
CA CYS A 621 -27.84 -14.00 -2.66
C CYS A 621 -28.40 -15.27 -3.32
N HIS A 622 -29.04 -16.14 -2.56
CA HIS A 622 -29.60 -17.40 -3.06
C HIS A 622 -31.09 -17.34 -3.42
N HIS A 623 -31.70 -16.14 -3.43
CA HIS A 623 -33.12 -15.94 -3.76
C HIS A 623 -34.07 -16.78 -2.88
N LEU A 624 -33.69 -17.01 -1.63
CA LEU A 624 -34.46 -17.77 -0.66
C LEU A 624 -35.68 -16.97 -0.18
N ASN A 625 -36.76 -17.68 0.13
CA ASN A 625 -38.00 -17.10 0.59
C ASN A 625 -38.22 -17.38 2.08
N LYS A 626 -38.22 -16.33 2.89
CA LYS A 626 -38.49 -16.41 4.35
C LYS A 626 -39.84 -17.02 4.74
N ASN A 627 -40.76 -17.17 3.78
CA ASN A 627 -42.05 -17.81 4.02
C ASN A 627 -42.04 -19.32 3.70
N ILE A 628 -40.91 -19.87 3.23
CA ILE A 628 -40.70 -21.28 2.97
C ILE A 628 -39.86 -21.85 4.11
N PRO A 629 -40.40 -22.77 4.94
CA PRO A 629 -39.68 -23.34 6.08
C PRO A 629 -38.35 -24.01 5.68
N GLU A 630 -38.31 -24.65 4.52
CA GLU A 630 -37.11 -25.34 4.01
C GLU A 630 -35.98 -24.34 3.68
N ASP A 631 -36.32 -23.18 3.13
CA ASP A 631 -35.37 -22.11 2.81
C ASP A 631 -34.77 -21.48 4.08
N VAL A 632 -35.61 -21.30 5.12
CA VAL A 632 -35.17 -20.81 6.43
C VAL A 632 -34.27 -21.85 7.10
N ALA A 633 -34.67 -23.12 7.10
CA ALA A 633 -33.86 -24.21 7.65
C ALA A 633 -32.50 -24.33 6.95
N PHE A 634 -32.46 -24.17 5.62
CA PHE A 634 -31.20 -24.11 4.87
C PHE A 634 -30.33 -22.93 5.33
N ALA A 635 -30.91 -21.73 5.46
CA ALA A 635 -30.18 -20.55 5.90
C ALA A 635 -29.63 -20.68 7.33
N GLU A 636 -30.44 -21.18 8.26
CA GLU A 636 -30.05 -21.46 9.66
C GLU A 636 -28.99 -22.55 9.76
N SER A 637 -29.01 -23.55 8.86
CA SER A 637 -27.95 -24.57 8.81
C SER A 637 -26.63 -24.04 8.26
N ARG A 638 -26.65 -22.94 7.49
CA ARG A 638 -25.48 -22.36 6.81
C ARG A 638 -24.81 -21.23 7.59
N ILE A 639 -25.59 -20.37 8.26
CA ILE A 639 -25.07 -19.25 9.05
C ILE A 639 -25.04 -19.64 10.52
N ARG A 640 -23.85 -19.99 11.03
CA ARG A 640 -23.68 -20.57 12.37
C ARG A 640 -22.69 -19.75 13.19
N GLY A 641 -23.08 -19.34 14.39
CA GLY A 641 -22.22 -18.56 15.27
C GLY A 641 -20.99 -19.35 15.74
N GLU A 642 -21.16 -20.65 15.92
CA GLU A 642 -20.16 -21.58 16.42
C GLU A 642 -18.99 -21.73 15.42
N THR A 643 -19.28 -21.95 14.14
CA THR A 643 -18.24 -22.12 13.12
C THR A 643 -17.56 -20.78 12.79
N ILE A 644 -18.30 -19.66 12.76
CA ILE A 644 -17.73 -18.32 12.61
C ILE A 644 -16.80 -17.97 13.80
N ALA A 645 -17.20 -18.32 15.02
CA ALA A 645 -16.35 -18.14 16.20
C ALA A 645 -15.09 -19.02 16.16
N ALA A 646 -15.22 -20.26 15.67
CA ALA A 646 -14.09 -21.16 15.50
C ALA A 646 -13.12 -20.68 14.41
N GLU A 647 -13.63 -20.11 13.32
CA GLU A 647 -12.85 -19.54 12.21
C GLU A 647 -11.87 -18.45 12.70
N ASP A 648 -12.31 -17.57 13.61
CA ASP A 648 -11.45 -16.57 14.25
C ASP A 648 -10.22 -17.22 14.93
N ILE A 649 -10.44 -18.30 15.67
CA ILE A 649 -9.39 -19.00 16.41
C ILE A 649 -8.50 -19.82 15.46
N LEU A 650 -9.08 -20.47 14.46
CA LEU A 650 -8.33 -21.23 13.45
C LEU A 650 -7.42 -20.31 12.62
N HIS A 651 -7.82 -19.06 12.37
CA HIS A 651 -6.92 -18.06 11.80
C HIS A 651 -5.73 -17.77 12.72
N ASP A 652 -5.98 -17.54 14.01
CA ASP A 652 -4.95 -17.20 14.99
C ASP A 652 -3.98 -18.37 15.24
N MET A 653 -4.48 -19.61 15.19
CA MET A 653 -3.69 -20.84 15.25
C MET A 653 -2.85 -21.10 13.99
N GLY A 654 -3.19 -20.47 12.86
CA GLY A 654 -2.59 -20.77 11.56
C GLY A 654 -3.17 -22.02 10.89
N ALA A 655 -4.38 -22.45 11.26
CA ALA A 655 -5.09 -23.56 10.61
C ALA A 655 -5.90 -23.10 9.38
N ILE A 656 -6.20 -21.80 9.25
CA ILE A 656 -6.66 -21.19 8.00
C ILE A 656 -5.53 -20.32 7.44
N SER A 657 -5.23 -20.47 6.14
CA SER A 657 -3.97 -20.01 5.55
C SER A 657 -4.09 -18.71 4.78
N ILE A 658 -5.28 -18.39 4.29
CA ILE A 658 -5.53 -17.28 3.36
C ILE A 658 -6.79 -16.51 3.79
N ILE A 659 -6.79 -15.19 3.58
CA ILE A 659 -7.97 -14.33 3.66
C ILE A 659 -8.18 -13.68 2.29
N SER A 660 -9.39 -13.77 1.76
CA SER A 660 -9.82 -13.21 0.46
C SER A 660 -11.11 -12.41 0.60
N SER A 661 -11.58 -11.77 -0.48
CA SER A 661 -12.82 -11.00 -0.40
C SER A 661 -14.09 -11.85 -0.53
N ASP A 662 -14.32 -12.47 -1.69
CA ASP A 662 -15.64 -12.85 -2.24
C ASP A 662 -16.41 -11.66 -2.87
N SER A 663 -15.70 -10.87 -3.68
CA SER A 663 -16.09 -9.50 -3.99
C SER A 663 -17.49 -9.35 -4.59
N GLN A 664 -18.40 -8.67 -3.87
CA GLN A 664 -19.83 -8.48 -4.22
C GLN A 664 -20.66 -9.78 -4.30
N ALA A 665 -20.12 -10.91 -3.86
CA ALA A 665 -20.79 -12.21 -3.85
C ALA A 665 -20.72 -12.84 -2.44
N MET A 666 -21.10 -12.06 -1.42
CA MET A 666 -20.83 -12.30 0.01
C MET A 666 -19.42 -11.86 0.46
N GLY A 667 -18.93 -10.73 -0.05
CA GLY A 667 -17.61 -10.24 0.34
C GLY A 667 -17.29 -8.83 -0.17
N ARG A 668 -16.22 -8.25 0.36
CA ARG A 668 -15.89 -6.83 0.18
C ARG A 668 -14.46 -6.64 -0.32
N VAL A 669 -14.29 -6.25 -1.59
CA VAL A 669 -12.95 -6.19 -2.22
C VAL A 669 -11.96 -5.27 -1.48
N GLY A 670 -12.41 -4.10 -1.02
CA GLY A 670 -11.56 -3.11 -0.34
C GLY A 670 -11.25 -3.42 1.12
N GLU A 671 -11.68 -4.56 1.66
CA GLU A 671 -11.57 -4.87 3.09
C GLU A 671 -10.71 -6.10 3.40
N VAL A 672 -10.08 -6.75 2.41
CA VAL A 672 -9.22 -7.93 2.64
C VAL A 672 -8.13 -7.65 3.68
N ILE A 673 -7.40 -6.54 3.52
CA ILE A 673 -6.31 -6.14 4.42
C ILE A 673 -6.87 -5.73 5.78
N CYS A 674 -7.87 -4.84 5.81
CA CYS A 674 -8.45 -4.33 7.06
C CYS A 674 -9.01 -5.46 7.93
N ARG A 675 -9.76 -6.39 7.34
CA ARG A 675 -10.40 -7.52 8.04
C ARG A 675 -9.38 -8.51 8.60
N THR A 676 -8.24 -8.67 7.91
CA THR A 676 -7.10 -9.44 8.42
C THR A 676 -6.61 -8.87 9.76
N TRP A 677 -6.38 -7.56 9.81
CA TRP A 677 -5.84 -6.88 10.98
C TRP A 677 -6.86 -6.73 12.11
N GLN A 678 -8.14 -6.53 11.79
CA GLN A 678 -9.23 -6.56 12.77
C GLN A 678 -9.32 -7.93 13.46
N THR A 679 -9.17 -9.02 12.69
CA THR A 679 -9.17 -10.38 13.23
C THR A 679 -7.98 -10.61 14.16
N ALA A 680 -6.77 -10.25 13.73
CA ALA A 680 -5.58 -10.33 14.59
C ALA A 680 -5.74 -9.53 15.89
N SER A 681 -6.31 -8.34 15.80
CA SER A 681 -6.53 -7.46 16.95
C SER A 681 -7.57 -8.02 17.94
N LYS A 682 -8.69 -8.56 17.42
CA LYS A 682 -9.69 -9.26 18.25
C LYS A 682 -9.08 -10.47 18.96
N MET A 683 -8.32 -11.28 18.23
CA MET A 683 -7.72 -12.50 18.79
C MET A 683 -6.70 -12.16 19.87
N LYS A 684 -5.90 -11.09 19.69
CA LYS A 684 -5.07 -10.57 20.77
C LYS A 684 -5.89 -10.13 21.99
N LEU A 685 -6.98 -9.40 21.77
CA LEU A 685 -7.83 -8.88 22.85
C LEU A 685 -8.41 -10.02 23.71
N GLN A 686 -8.89 -11.08 23.07
CA GLN A 686 -9.61 -12.15 23.77
C GLN A 686 -8.71 -13.32 24.22
N ARG A 687 -7.61 -13.58 23.51
CA ARG A 687 -6.72 -14.73 23.78
C ARG A 687 -5.32 -14.35 24.26
N GLY A 688 -5.01 -13.05 24.31
CA GLY A 688 -3.68 -12.57 24.72
C GLY A 688 -2.62 -12.76 23.63
N ALA A 689 -1.35 -12.74 24.03
CA ALA A 689 -0.23 -13.00 23.12
C ALA A 689 -0.26 -14.46 22.62
N LEU A 690 0.24 -14.69 21.41
CA LEU A 690 0.58 -16.05 20.99
C LEU A 690 1.70 -16.60 21.88
N SER A 691 1.82 -17.93 21.98
CA SER A 691 2.87 -18.57 22.79
C SER A 691 4.28 -18.12 22.40
N GLU A 692 4.47 -17.84 21.10
CA GLU A 692 5.71 -17.39 20.52
C GLU A 692 5.99 -15.90 20.79
N ASP A 693 4.97 -15.12 21.15
CA ASP A 693 5.05 -13.67 21.43
C ASP A 693 5.02 -13.37 22.94
N GLU A 694 4.67 -14.36 23.77
CA GLU A 694 4.51 -14.20 25.21
C GLU A 694 5.79 -13.66 25.88
N GLY A 695 5.63 -12.64 26.72
CA GLY A 695 6.74 -12.00 27.46
C GLY A 695 7.63 -11.06 26.64
N LYS A 696 7.48 -10.97 25.31
CA LYS A 696 8.32 -10.11 24.45
C LYS A 696 7.83 -8.64 24.39
N GLY A 697 6.56 -8.42 24.71
CA GLY A 697 5.93 -7.10 24.62
C GLY A 697 5.82 -6.57 23.18
N ASN A 698 5.77 -7.48 22.21
CA ASN A 698 5.46 -7.24 20.80
C ASN A 698 4.56 -8.39 20.30
N ASP A 699 4.06 -8.28 19.07
CA ASP A 699 3.17 -9.25 18.43
C ASP A 699 3.74 -9.74 17.09
N ASN A 700 5.06 -9.79 16.96
CA ASN A 700 5.71 -10.02 15.67
C ASN A 700 5.30 -11.35 15.03
N THR A 701 5.15 -12.42 15.81
CA THR A 701 4.74 -13.73 15.27
C THR A 701 3.31 -13.66 14.74
N ARG A 702 2.38 -13.08 15.52
CA ARG A 702 1.01 -12.84 15.06
C ARG A 702 0.98 -11.97 13.81
N ILE A 703 1.70 -10.85 13.79
CA ILE A 703 1.73 -9.93 12.65
C ILE A 703 2.22 -10.64 11.38
N LYS A 704 3.32 -11.41 11.47
CA LYS A 704 3.86 -12.17 10.34
C LYS A 704 2.92 -13.30 9.89
N ARG A 705 2.26 -13.99 10.82
CA ARG A 705 1.24 -15.01 10.52
C ARG A 705 0.07 -14.42 9.74
N TYR A 706 -0.41 -13.24 10.13
CA TYR A 706 -1.58 -12.62 9.51
C TYR A 706 -1.26 -11.93 8.17
N ILE A 707 -0.13 -11.24 8.04
CA ILE A 707 0.23 -10.64 6.74
C ILE A 707 0.45 -11.70 5.66
N ALA A 708 0.93 -12.90 6.03
CA ALA A 708 1.09 -14.02 5.11
C ALA A 708 -0.23 -14.41 4.42
N LYS A 709 -1.37 -14.23 5.11
CA LYS A 709 -2.71 -14.67 4.66
C LYS A 709 -3.22 -13.91 3.43
N TYR A 710 -2.74 -12.70 3.17
CA TYR A 710 -3.11 -11.92 1.99
C TYR A 710 -1.90 -11.56 1.11
N THR A 711 -0.71 -12.11 1.38
CA THR A 711 0.51 -11.84 0.60
C THR A 711 1.09 -13.13 0.04
N ILE A 712 1.92 -13.84 0.81
CA ILE A 712 2.69 -14.98 0.28
C ILE A 712 1.87 -16.27 0.14
N ASN A 713 0.94 -16.55 1.05
CA ASN A 713 0.15 -17.78 0.99
C ASN A 713 -0.80 -17.82 -0.22
N PRO A 714 -1.52 -16.74 -0.56
CA PRO A 714 -2.27 -16.70 -1.81
C PRO A 714 -1.37 -16.89 -3.04
N ALA A 715 -0.17 -16.29 -3.06
CA ALA A 715 0.78 -16.47 -4.15
C ALA A 715 1.28 -17.92 -4.27
N LEU A 716 1.50 -18.62 -3.14
CA LEU A 716 1.90 -20.03 -3.13
C LEU A 716 0.79 -20.93 -3.65
N ALA A 717 -0.44 -20.75 -3.15
CA ALA A 717 -1.60 -21.55 -3.53
C ALA A 717 -1.93 -21.47 -5.02
N HIS A 718 -1.63 -20.34 -5.66
CA HIS A 718 -1.94 -20.09 -7.08
C HIS A 718 -0.71 -20.09 -8.00
N GLY A 719 0.46 -20.51 -7.51
CA GLY A 719 1.65 -20.69 -8.35
C GLY A 719 2.26 -19.39 -8.88
N MET A 720 2.21 -18.33 -8.07
CA MET A 720 2.69 -16.97 -8.37
C MET A 720 3.85 -16.52 -7.46
N SER A 721 4.20 -17.33 -6.46
CA SER A 721 5.14 -16.97 -5.39
C SER A 721 6.58 -16.75 -5.84
N HIS A 722 6.95 -17.16 -7.06
CA HIS A 722 8.28 -16.90 -7.63
C HIS A 722 8.48 -15.43 -8.02
N ILE A 723 7.40 -14.69 -8.27
CA ILE A 723 7.46 -13.32 -8.78
C ILE A 723 6.77 -12.29 -7.89
N ILE A 724 5.77 -12.66 -7.10
CA ILE A 724 5.03 -11.76 -6.19
C ILE A 724 4.80 -12.36 -4.80
N GLY A 725 4.14 -11.61 -3.92
CA GLY A 725 3.62 -12.08 -2.63
C GLY A 725 4.53 -11.83 -1.42
N SER A 726 5.72 -11.25 -1.57
CA SER A 726 6.58 -10.86 -0.45
C SER A 726 7.61 -9.81 -0.87
N VAL A 727 8.18 -9.11 0.11
CA VAL A 727 9.27 -8.14 -0.09
C VAL A 727 10.61 -8.88 -0.10
N GLU A 728 10.92 -9.53 -1.23
CA GLU A 728 12.15 -10.30 -1.43
C GLU A 728 12.88 -9.87 -2.72
N VAL A 729 14.21 -9.91 -2.70
CA VAL A 729 15.03 -9.59 -3.89
C VAL A 729 14.67 -10.53 -5.05
N GLY A 730 14.58 -9.97 -6.25
CA GLY A 730 14.22 -10.67 -7.49
C GLY A 730 12.71 -10.69 -7.78
N LYS A 731 11.86 -10.39 -6.79
CA LYS A 731 10.41 -10.27 -7.01
C LYS A 731 10.04 -8.94 -7.65
N LEU A 732 8.87 -8.89 -8.28
CA LEU A 732 8.29 -7.66 -8.80
C LEU A 732 8.09 -6.67 -7.66
N ALA A 733 8.45 -5.40 -7.88
CA ALA A 733 8.30 -4.34 -6.89
C ALA A 733 6.85 -3.86 -6.80
N ASP A 734 5.97 -4.76 -6.35
CA ASP A 734 4.59 -4.51 -5.98
C ASP A 734 4.52 -4.27 -4.48
N LEU A 735 4.51 -2.99 -4.09
CA LEU A 735 4.71 -2.55 -2.71
C LEU A 735 3.63 -1.55 -2.29
N CYS A 736 3.27 -1.54 -1.01
CA CYS A 736 2.39 -0.54 -0.43
C CYS A 736 3.12 0.22 0.68
N LEU A 737 2.98 1.54 0.68
CA LEU A 737 3.51 2.43 1.71
C LEU A 737 2.36 2.88 2.61
N TRP A 738 2.58 2.82 3.92
CA TRP A 738 1.58 3.10 4.93
C TRP A 738 2.14 4.06 5.96
N GLN A 739 1.38 5.09 6.33
CA GLN A 739 1.63 5.74 7.62
C GLN A 739 1.30 4.74 8.73
N PRO A 740 2.13 4.59 9.77
CA PRO A 740 1.84 3.69 10.89
C PRO A 740 0.43 3.88 11.48
N SER A 741 -0.06 5.13 11.52
CA SER A 741 -1.36 5.51 12.05
C SER A 741 -2.56 5.11 11.17
N PHE A 742 -2.33 4.85 9.88
CA PHE A 742 -3.32 4.38 8.90
C PHE A 742 -3.05 2.96 8.40
N PHE A 743 -2.08 2.26 8.99
CA PHE A 743 -1.70 0.91 8.59
C PHE A 743 -2.91 -0.03 8.62
N GLY A 744 -3.12 -0.76 7.52
CA GLY A 744 -4.20 -1.72 7.37
C GLY A 744 -5.56 -1.12 6.98
N SER A 745 -5.71 0.21 6.97
CA SER A 745 -6.96 0.87 6.51
C SER A 745 -6.78 1.63 5.20
N LYS A 746 -5.85 2.58 5.12
CA LYS A 746 -5.64 3.43 3.93
C LYS A 746 -4.15 3.62 3.65
N PRO A 747 -3.61 3.06 2.56
CA PRO A 747 -2.22 3.28 2.19
C PRO A 747 -2.00 4.71 1.68
N GLU A 748 -0.76 5.19 1.78
CA GLU A 748 -0.32 6.45 1.15
C GLU A 748 -0.07 6.27 -0.34
N MET A 749 0.52 5.14 -0.71
CA MET A 749 1.00 4.90 -2.06
C MET A 749 1.01 3.40 -2.37
N VAL A 750 0.59 3.06 -3.58
CA VAL A 750 0.68 1.71 -4.15
C VAL A 750 1.61 1.75 -5.35
N ILE A 751 2.71 1.02 -5.23
CA ILE A 751 3.74 0.84 -6.26
C ILE A 751 3.46 -0.48 -6.97
N LYS A 752 3.44 -0.43 -8.30
CA LYS A 752 3.23 -1.57 -9.18
C LYS A 752 4.41 -1.68 -10.14
N GLY A 753 5.13 -2.80 -10.10
CA GLY A 753 6.34 -3.00 -10.90
C GLY A 753 7.32 -1.84 -10.79
N GLY A 754 7.53 -1.28 -9.59
CA GLY A 754 8.43 -0.16 -9.36
C GLY A 754 7.92 1.22 -9.78
N THR A 755 6.69 1.33 -10.31
CA THR A 755 6.06 2.61 -10.68
C THR A 755 4.88 2.92 -9.77
N ILE A 756 4.68 4.18 -9.42
CA ILE A 756 3.54 4.60 -8.60
C ILE A 756 2.25 4.44 -9.42
N ALA A 757 1.38 3.52 -9.01
CA ALA A 757 0.09 3.26 -9.65
C ALA A 757 -1.01 4.12 -9.06
N TRP A 758 -1.12 4.20 -7.74
CA TRP A 758 -2.11 5.00 -7.01
C TRP A 758 -1.47 5.67 -5.79
N ALA A 759 -1.96 6.85 -5.39
CA ALA A 759 -1.47 7.54 -4.20
C ALA A 759 -2.53 8.49 -3.60
N GLN A 760 -2.39 8.80 -2.32
CA GLN A 760 -3.11 9.89 -1.67
C GLN A 760 -2.64 11.20 -2.31
N MET A 761 -3.58 11.96 -2.86
CA MET A 761 -3.27 13.19 -3.56
C MET A 761 -4.36 14.23 -3.33
N GLY A 762 -3.92 15.42 -2.91
CA GLY A 762 -4.73 16.59 -2.64
C GLY A 762 -5.33 17.25 -3.89
N ASP A 763 -5.65 18.53 -3.77
CA ASP A 763 -6.08 19.37 -4.88
C ASP A 763 -5.00 19.41 -5.99
N PRO A 764 -5.27 18.90 -7.21
CA PRO A 764 -4.30 18.92 -8.30
C PRO A 764 -3.85 20.31 -8.76
N ASN A 765 -4.58 21.37 -8.38
CA ASN A 765 -4.23 22.76 -8.68
C ASN A 765 -3.42 23.44 -7.57
N ALA A 766 -3.30 22.83 -6.39
CA ALA A 766 -2.63 23.46 -5.27
C ALA A 766 -1.12 23.63 -5.49
N SER A 767 -0.50 24.53 -4.72
CA SER A 767 0.94 24.80 -4.77
C SER A 767 1.81 23.64 -4.26
N ILE A 768 1.22 22.69 -3.52
CA ILE A 768 1.83 21.49 -2.95
C ILE A 768 0.80 20.34 -2.97
N PRO A 769 1.19 19.06 -2.82
CA PRO A 769 0.28 17.92 -3.07
C PRO A 769 -0.66 17.54 -1.90
N THR A 770 -0.49 18.15 -0.74
CA THR A 770 -1.19 17.81 0.53
C THR A 770 -2.47 18.60 0.87
N PRO A 771 -2.80 19.78 0.27
CA PRO A 771 -4.04 20.48 0.53
C PRO A 771 -5.27 19.69 0.11
N GLN A 772 -6.32 19.79 0.91
CA GLN A 772 -7.56 19.05 0.72
C GLN A 772 -8.30 19.46 -0.58
N PRO A 773 -9.12 18.56 -1.18
CA PRO A 773 -9.42 17.21 -0.70
C PRO A 773 -8.33 16.20 -1.08
N VAL A 774 -7.77 15.53 -0.06
CA VAL A 774 -6.87 14.39 -0.24
C VAL A 774 -7.70 13.14 -0.38
N ILE A 775 -7.59 12.49 -1.54
CA ILE A 775 -8.25 11.21 -1.85
C ILE A 775 -7.25 10.29 -2.55
N MET A 776 -7.54 8.99 -2.56
CA MET A 776 -6.75 8.02 -3.32
C MET A 776 -7.02 8.22 -4.81
N ARG A 777 -5.98 8.50 -5.61
CA ARG A 777 -6.10 8.80 -7.04
C ARG A 777 -5.20 7.90 -7.89
N PRO A 778 -5.60 7.56 -9.12
CA PRO A 778 -4.71 6.95 -10.10
C PRO A 778 -3.56 7.91 -10.47
N MET A 779 -2.35 7.36 -10.50
CA MET A 779 -1.10 8.05 -10.84
C MET A 779 -0.61 7.61 -12.23
N PHE A 780 0.57 8.07 -12.65
CA PHE A 780 1.10 7.80 -14.00
C PHE A 780 1.22 6.30 -14.35
N GLY A 781 1.46 5.42 -13.37
CA GLY A 781 1.47 3.97 -13.58
C GLY A 781 0.10 3.38 -13.99
N SER A 782 -0.99 4.13 -13.81
CA SER A 782 -2.36 3.75 -14.18
C SER A 782 -2.74 4.07 -15.62
N TYR A 783 -1.87 4.70 -16.42
CA TYR A 783 -2.26 5.27 -17.70
C TYR A 783 -1.43 4.76 -18.89
N GLY A 784 -2.11 4.58 -20.02
CA GLY A 784 -1.48 4.25 -21.29
C GLY A 784 -0.69 2.95 -21.24
N ARG A 785 0.45 2.90 -21.93
CA ARG A 785 1.29 1.70 -22.02
C ARG A 785 2.12 1.43 -20.76
N ALA A 786 2.14 2.35 -19.79
CA ALA A 786 2.84 2.15 -18.52
C ALA A 786 2.24 0.97 -17.73
N VAL A 787 0.93 0.74 -17.89
CA VAL A 787 0.22 -0.40 -17.30
C VAL A 787 0.82 -1.72 -17.77
N GLY A 788 0.91 -1.93 -19.09
CA GLY A 788 1.46 -3.17 -19.67
C GLY A 788 2.91 -3.46 -19.25
N SER A 789 3.73 -2.42 -19.08
CA SER A 789 5.13 -2.59 -18.67
C SER A 789 5.33 -2.91 -17.19
N SER A 790 4.34 -2.69 -16.33
CA SER A 790 4.48 -2.81 -14.85
C SER A 790 3.61 -3.91 -14.24
N CYS A 791 2.75 -4.55 -15.04
CA CYS A 791 1.74 -5.50 -14.60
C CYS A 791 1.83 -6.83 -15.36
N LEU A 792 1.30 -7.88 -14.74
CA LEU A 792 1.29 -9.24 -15.27
C LEU A 792 -0.14 -9.74 -15.50
N SER A 793 -0.31 -10.59 -16.49
CA SER A 793 -1.48 -11.43 -16.66
C SER A 793 -1.06 -12.87 -16.43
N PHE A 794 -1.50 -13.44 -15.31
CA PHE A 794 -1.24 -14.83 -14.96
C PHE A 794 -2.16 -15.75 -15.75
N VAL A 795 -1.56 -16.73 -16.43
CA VAL A 795 -2.25 -17.69 -17.29
C VAL A 795 -1.72 -19.10 -17.05
N SER A 796 -2.35 -20.12 -17.62
CA SER A 796 -1.77 -21.48 -17.63
C SER A 796 -0.48 -21.53 -18.44
N LYS A 797 0.36 -22.53 -18.12
CA LYS A 797 1.55 -22.84 -18.93
C LYS A 797 1.21 -23.06 -20.41
N GLU A 798 0.15 -23.82 -20.68
CA GLU A 798 -0.31 -24.13 -22.04
C GLU A 798 -0.64 -22.84 -22.83
N ALA A 799 -1.33 -21.89 -22.20
CA ALA A 799 -1.64 -20.61 -22.84
C ALA A 799 -0.40 -19.75 -23.11
N SER A 800 0.56 -19.73 -22.18
CA SER A 800 1.78 -18.94 -22.33
C SER A 800 2.72 -19.50 -23.41
N GLU A 801 2.85 -20.82 -23.53
CA GLU A 801 3.83 -21.47 -24.41
C GLU A 801 3.32 -21.69 -25.85
N GLU A 802 2.03 -21.98 -26.05
CA GLU A 802 1.49 -22.33 -27.38
C GLU A 802 1.17 -21.13 -28.28
N ALA A 803 1.52 -19.91 -27.86
CA ALA A 803 1.13 -18.65 -28.52
C ALA A 803 -0.40 -18.50 -28.70
N SER A 804 -1.21 -19.32 -28.04
CA SER A 804 -2.67 -19.38 -28.20
C SER A 804 -3.35 -18.07 -27.84
N VAL A 805 -2.72 -17.26 -26.97
CA VAL A 805 -3.24 -15.96 -26.51
C VAL A 805 -2.52 -14.75 -27.11
N GLN A 806 -1.45 -14.94 -27.91
CA GLN A 806 -0.68 -13.82 -28.49
C GLN A 806 -1.55 -12.93 -29.41
N HIS A 807 -2.51 -13.55 -30.11
CA HIS A 807 -3.41 -12.84 -31.00
C HIS A 807 -4.41 -11.92 -30.27
N TYR A 808 -4.49 -11.97 -28.94
CA TYR A 808 -5.32 -11.05 -28.15
C TYR A 808 -4.77 -9.62 -28.12
N GLY A 809 -3.48 -9.42 -28.43
CA GLY A 809 -2.85 -8.09 -28.51
C GLY A 809 -2.65 -7.41 -27.15
N LEU A 810 -2.44 -8.20 -26.10
CA LEU A 810 -2.22 -7.72 -24.72
C LEU A 810 -0.90 -6.96 -24.60
N THR A 811 -0.89 -5.93 -23.77
CA THR A 811 0.30 -5.14 -23.46
C THR A 811 0.99 -5.60 -22.17
N LYS A 812 0.25 -6.24 -21.25
CA LYS A 812 0.81 -6.90 -20.08
C LYS A 812 1.61 -8.14 -20.45
N ALA A 813 2.68 -8.39 -19.71
CA ALA A 813 3.42 -9.63 -19.83
C ALA A 813 2.56 -10.81 -19.35
N LEU A 814 2.63 -11.92 -20.08
CA LEU A 814 1.99 -13.18 -19.71
C LEU A 814 2.94 -13.96 -18.82
N GLU A 815 2.48 -14.33 -17.63
CA GLU A 815 3.27 -15.11 -16.68
C GLU A 815 2.56 -16.44 -16.40
N PRO A 816 3.17 -17.60 -16.71
CA PRO A 816 2.56 -18.88 -16.43
C PRO A 816 2.55 -19.15 -14.93
N VAL A 817 1.42 -19.62 -14.39
CA VAL A 817 1.39 -20.22 -13.05
C VAL A 817 2.11 -21.57 -13.04
N HIS A 818 2.77 -21.91 -11.94
CA HIS A 818 3.43 -23.21 -11.76
C HIS A 818 3.58 -23.61 -10.29
N GLY A 819 3.80 -24.89 -10.03
CA GLY A 819 4.00 -25.45 -8.69
C GLY A 819 2.72 -25.67 -7.87
N THR A 820 1.55 -25.46 -8.48
CA THR A 820 0.23 -25.49 -7.81
C THR A 820 -0.19 -26.89 -7.33
N ARG A 821 0.39 -27.95 -7.88
CA ARG A 821 0.07 -29.35 -7.51
C ARG A 821 1.00 -29.93 -6.44
N SER A 822 2.10 -29.23 -6.15
CA SER A 822 3.11 -29.67 -5.18
C SER A 822 2.95 -29.02 -3.81
N VAL A 823 2.34 -27.83 -3.76
CA VAL A 823 2.08 -27.08 -2.54
C VAL A 823 1.04 -27.81 -1.67
N GLN A 824 1.32 -27.85 -0.38
CA GLN A 824 0.51 -28.46 0.67
C GLN A 824 0.33 -27.48 1.83
N LYS A 825 -0.50 -27.85 2.82
CA LYS A 825 -0.74 -27.04 4.01
C LYS A 825 0.55 -26.69 4.74
N LYS A 826 1.48 -27.65 4.84
CA LYS A 826 2.81 -27.45 5.46
C LYS A 826 3.67 -26.36 4.80
N ASP A 827 3.36 -26.00 3.56
CA ASP A 827 4.11 -25.00 2.81
C ASP A 827 3.52 -23.59 2.98
N MET A 828 2.34 -23.47 3.62
CA MET A 828 1.71 -22.19 3.94
C MET A 828 2.49 -21.50 5.06
N VAL A 829 3.15 -20.40 4.71
CA VAL A 829 4.06 -19.66 5.59
C VAL A 829 3.32 -19.23 6.86
N LEU A 830 3.81 -19.72 8.01
CA LEU A 830 3.30 -19.45 9.36
C LEU A 830 1.83 -19.87 9.59
N ASN A 831 1.25 -20.62 8.65
CA ASN A 831 -0.16 -21.05 8.68
C ASN A 831 -0.28 -22.52 8.23
N ASP A 832 0.55 -23.37 8.81
CA ASP A 832 0.71 -24.78 8.47
C ASP A 832 0.01 -25.73 9.46
N ALA A 833 -0.72 -25.20 10.44
CA ALA A 833 -1.37 -26.00 11.47
C ALA A 833 -2.46 -26.91 10.89
N MET A 834 -2.49 -28.18 11.32
CA MET A 834 -3.47 -29.19 10.91
C MET A 834 -4.06 -29.87 12.14
N PRO A 835 -4.80 -29.12 12.99
CA PRO A 835 -5.44 -29.72 14.16
C PRO A 835 -6.50 -30.75 13.72
N GLN A 836 -6.78 -31.75 14.55
CA GLN A 836 -7.89 -32.65 14.31
C GLN A 836 -9.21 -31.93 14.63
N ILE A 837 -10.00 -31.63 13.61
CA ILE A 837 -11.27 -30.91 13.78
C ILE A 837 -12.45 -31.87 13.85
N SER A 838 -13.33 -31.65 14.83
CA SER A 838 -14.66 -32.26 14.90
C SER A 838 -15.73 -31.18 15.01
N VAL A 839 -16.87 -31.40 14.38
CA VAL A 839 -18.05 -30.52 14.48
C VAL A 839 -19.20 -31.39 14.94
N ASP A 840 -19.88 -30.96 15.99
CA ASP A 840 -21.10 -31.63 16.45
C ASP A 840 -22.26 -31.35 15.48
N PRO A 841 -22.95 -32.39 14.97
CA PRO A 841 -23.94 -32.22 13.91
C PRO A 841 -25.25 -31.56 14.37
N GLU A 842 -25.51 -31.47 15.68
CA GLU A 842 -26.74 -30.90 16.24
C GLU A 842 -26.51 -29.51 16.83
N THR A 843 -25.38 -29.31 17.51
CA THR A 843 -25.04 -28.06 18.21
C THR A 843 -24.07 -27.18 17.44
N PHE A 844 -23.43 -27.70 16.39
CA PHE A 844 -22.40 -27.05 15.59
C PHE A 844 -21.13 -26.69 16.37
N GLU A 845 -20.97 -27.18 17.61
CA GLU A 845 -19.76 -27.00 18.39
C GLU A 845 -18.54 -27.51 17.61
N VAL A 846 -17.57 -26.63 17.39
CA VAL A 846 -16.31 -26.97 16.73
C VAL A 846 -15.25 -27.23 17.78
N ARG A 847 -14.52 -28.34 17.64
CA ARG A 847 -13.36 -28.67 18.47
C ARG A 847 -12.13 -28.89 17.62
N ALA A 848 -10.98 -28.44 18.10
CA ALA A 848 -9.66 -28.76 17.56
C ALA A 848 -8.87 -29.55 18.61
N ASP A 849 -8.40 -30.73 18.25
CA ASP A 849 -7.67 -31.64 19.15
C ASP A 849 -8.43 -31.92 20.47
N GLY A 850 -9.76 -31.92 20.40
CA GLY A 850 -10.68 -32.10 21.53
C GLY A 850 -11.07 -30.82 22.28
N GLU A 851 -10.37 -29.70 22.06
CA GLU A 851 -10.64 -28.41 22.69
C GLU A 851 -11.73 -27.63 21.96
N LEU A 852 -12.71 -27.10 22.71
CA LEU A 852 -13.79 -26.28 22.15
C LEU A 852 -13.25 -24.95 21.62
N LEU A 853 -13.52 -24.67 20.35
CA LEU A 853 -13.18 -23.42 19.69
C LEU A 853 -14.37 -22.47 19.75
N THR A 854 -14.37 -21.58 20.74
CA THR A 854 -15.40 -20.55 20.89
C THR A 854 -14.80 -19.22 21.32
N CYS A 855 -15.36 -18.13 20.81
CA CYS A 855 -14.99 -16.77 21.18
C CYS A 855 -16.22 -15.87 21.17
N GLN A 856 -16.21 -14.80 21.96
CA GLN A 856 -17.34 -13.88 22.02
C GLN A 856 -17.33 -12.92 20.82
N PRO A 857 -18.49 -12.52 20.28
CA PRO A 857 -18.54 -11.42 19.32
C PRO A 857 -18.05 -10.12 19.99
N VAL A 858 -17.38 -9.27 19.23
CA VAL A 858 -17.00 -7.92 19.70
C VAL A 858 -17.99 -6.86 19.23
N ASP A 859 -18.18 -5.83 20.06
CA ASP A 859 -19.08 -4.69 19.78
C ASP A 859 -18.46 -3.68 18.79
N SER A 860 -17.13 -3.65 18.73
CA SER A 860 -16.38 -2.73 17.87
C SER A 860 -15.10 -3.38 17.37
N VAL A 861 -14.57 -2.84 16.27
CA VAL A 861 -13.30 -3.24 15.67
C VAL A 861 -12.45 -1.99 15.41
N PRO A 862 -11.12 -2.10 15.50
CA PRO A 862 -10.21 -1.06 15.01
C PRO A 862 -10.31 -0.94 13.49
N LEU A 863 -9.62 0.03 12.89
CA LEU A 863 -9.56 0.23 11.44
C LEU A 863 -10.96 0.41 10.82
N GLY A 864 -11.91 0.93 11.60
CA GLY A 864 -13.31 1.12 11.21
C GLY A 864 -13.74 2.56 11.42
N ARG A 865 -14.50 2.80 12.50
CA ARG A 865 -15.15 4.10 12.79
C ARG A 865 -14.19 5.30 12.73
N MET A 866 -12.92 5.13 13.11
CA MET A 866 -11.94 6.21 13.13
C MET A 866 -11.58 6.75 11.72
N TYR A 867 -11.66 5.92 10.68
CA TYR A 867 -11.04 6.20 9.37
C TYR A 867 -12.02 6.42 8.22
N PHE A 868 -13.24 5.89 8.30
CA PHE A 868 -14.19 5.90 7.18
C PHE A 868 -15.30 6.94 7.37
N LEU A 869 -15.70 7.59 6.27
CA LEU A 869 -16.71 8.66 6.31
C LEU A 869 -18.14 8.10 6.48
N PHE A 870 -18.37 6.85 6.10
CA PHE A 870 -19.65 6.14 6.20
C PHE A 870 -19.47 4.76 6.80
#